data_AF-A0A662L2A8-F1
#
_entry.id   AF-A0A662L2A8-F1
#
_cell.length_a   1.000
_cell.length_b   1.000
_cell.length_c   1.000
_cell.angle_alpha   90.00
_cell.angle_beta   90.00
_cell.angle_gamma   90.00
#
_symmetry.space_group_name_H-M   'P 1'
#
loop_
_entity.id
_entity.type
_entity.pdbx_description
1 polymer ?
#
loop_
_entity_poly.entity_id
_entity_poly.type
_entity_poly.pdbx_seq_one_letter_code
_entity_poly.pdbx_strand_id
1 'polypeptide(L)'
;MNADVALAIEYTNKARVSLTDENYEEAMDFARKAYIEAKKAQQLVVSQYFTKAKEYAKKAKSLGINVKGIMELLVKAKQKFDSKDYDGALELATIAYNEAEKKVKTYEDAKEGLEKVRAEIESAKEHKIDTRNAEAMYVDAEAAFKDARFDDVLSMISKIREEIETRRAQYTAAKLIIATSDLISLAKDMGIDVSSYERELHSAKDAMKNKEYIKSLEIVRECVEKVENLVETRLNREIGTAEREIEEAKNIGIDLSSAENLLAEAKEKLSKKMLKGAYADVSKCLSEISAIKEYSEKAAMAIQKARVRIGDAESLNADASEARAALENAIKMLKGHDYKGALESAIKAEGLAEEAIKSHILSVINKFEEMIEREKAEGMVVENAERLISEAKKAFEEGRYQEALNLAMESEGEIQKADLQHRMATDGISSAQIKVKELDKEGIVDTEAHKKLYLAKDLYKKGDYVNALKYAMEAAEEATSLIENYRVLQEMFGRVKGRLSSLTTFGIDVDDEAKTLSQAKKALQQKKFNEAREMLEDVMKNLEERYSAYIKDRLEFAKSLIERAAKLGYKSEQLDAMAREVDDAYNVGEYNKMLSLVDEIAKECHKGMRAVVESRLNACENGLKTVLDAGISDKMFMSMLNDARKKLGEEKYEEALAILNRFEETMREQLDKQKKVVDAIYAADSAIHNAKKFGLDVKNAELLLEEALGIKSKEPEKAMELAVKAKEDVERVFDAFGPNLTIDVPDKVDAMINEWNSITVKVKNIGRGLAKDVSVSVDAKNADVADAKSMPALAGGGEKSVEVKFMPKSLRDVSLRIKARGYRVFDGHEVVAEALVSVEVLTSVFKRGVAEEAVKCPICKGTIKPGLSIITCKCGATYHEQCAMRRGVCPNCGVRFRPVTVAKKKAVLKL
;
A
#
# COMPACT_ATOMS: atom_id res chain seq x y z
N MET A 1 43.98 156.55 7.33
CA MET A 1 45.45 156.72 7.40
C MET A 1 45.71 157.90 8.32
N ASN A 2 46.66 157.79 9.25
CA ASN A 2 46.80 158.77 10.34
C ASN A 2 48.17 159.44 10.24
N ALA A 3 48.22 160.76 10.35
CA ALA A 3 49.46 161.50 10.58
C ALA A 3 49.69 161.66 12.09
N ASP A 4 50.96 161.83 12.47
CA ASP A 4 51.31 162.17 13.84
C ASP A 4 50.87 163.61 14.17
N VAL A 5 50.11 163.75 15.26
CA VAL A 5 49.60 165.01 15.80
C VAL A 5 50.11 165.25 17.23
N ALA A 6 51.06 164.46 17.73
CA ALA A 6 51.57 164.56 19.10
C ALA A 6 52.06 165.97 19.45
N LEU A 7 52.90 166.60 18.59
CA LEU A 7 53.36 167.97 18.78
C LEU A 7 52.21 169.00 18.77
N ALA A 8 51.20 168.80 17.92
CA ALA A 8 50.04 169.71 17.86
C ALA A 8 49.22 169.64 19.15
N ILE A 9 49.02 168.44 19.68
CA ILE A 9 48.34 168.19 20.96
C ILE A 9 49.17 168.76 22.12
N GLU A 10 50.50 168.56 22.12
CA GLU A 10 51.40 169.08 23.13
C GLU A 10 51.37 170.62 23.20
N TYR A 11 51.46 171.30 22.05
CA TYR A 11 51.33 172.76 22.00
C TYR A 11 49.91 173.24 22.35
N THR A 12 48.86 172.50 22.01
CA THR A 12 47.48 172.85 22.43
C THR A 12 47.34 172.79 23.95
N ASN A 13 47.94 171.78 24.58
CA ASN A 13 47.95 171.65 26.03
C ASN A 13 48.76 172.77 26.70
N LYS A 14 49.95 173.12 26.17
CA LYS A 14 50.76 174.25 26.66
C LYS A 14 50.01 175.58 26.52
N ALA A 15 49.38 175.83 25.38
CA ALA A 15 48.55 177.02 25.15
C ALA A 15 47.43 177.15 26.18
N ARG A 16 46.74 176.04 26.51
CA ARG A 16 45.67 176.02 27.51
C ARG A 16 46.17 176.36 28.91
N VAL A 17 47.37 175.91 29.29
CA VAL A 17 48.00 176.22 30.58
C VAL A 17 48.38 177.69 30.67
N SER A 18 49.10 178.24 29.68
CA SER A 18 49.44 179.68 29.65
C SER A 18 48.19 180.58 29.64
N LEU A 19 47.05 180.10 29.10
CA LEU A 19 45.79 180.85 29.09
C LEU A 19 45.07 180.82 30.45
N THR A 20 45.24 179.75 31.24
CA THR A 20 44.78 179.73 32.65
C THR A 20 45.67 180.56 33.58
N ASP A 21 46.94 180.75 33.22
CA ASP A 21 47.90 181.59 33.95
C ASP A 21 47.81 183.08 33.56
N GLU A 22 46.75 183.48 32.82
CA GLU A 22 46.50 184.82 32.27
C GLU A 22 47.62 185.38 31.35
N ASN A 23 48.60 184.56 30.95
CA ASN A 23 49.66 184.94 30.01
C ASN A 23 49.17 184.80 28.55
N TYR A 24 48.31 185.74 28.14
CA TYR A 24 47.63 185.71 26.85
C TYR A 24 48.58 185.72 25.63
N GLU A 25 49.77 186.35 25.72
CA GLU A 25 50.75 186.34 24.61
C GLU A 25 51.35 184.95 24.40
N GLU A 26 51.83 184.31 25.47
CA GLU A 26 52.42 182.98 25.41
C GLU A 26 51.39 181.90 25.05
N ALA A 27 50.17 182.04 25.58
CA ALA A 27 49.03 181.21 25.19
C ALA A 27 48.72 181.33 23.68
N MET A 28 48.75 182.56 23.13
CA MET A 28 48.51 182.77 21.71
C MET A 28 49.66 182.21 20.85
N ASP A 29 50.91 182.32 21.29
CA ASP A 29 52.05 181.75 20.58
C ASP A 29 52.02 180.21 20.56
N PHE A 30 51.75 179.56 21.69
CA PHE A 30 51.56 178.11 21.73
C PHE A 30 50.32 177.67 20.92
N ALA A 31 49.22 178.43 20.94
CA ALA A 31 48.05 178.12 20.10
C ALA A 31 48.37 178.25 18.59
N ARG A 32 49.18 179.25 18.19
CA ARG A 32 49.68 179.38 16.81
C ARG A 32 50.57 178.20 16.44
N LYS A 33 51.50 177.79 17.31
CA LYS A 33 52.36 176.61 17.11
C LYS A 33 51.54 175.33 16.96
N ALA A 34 50.55 175.11 17.84
CA ALA A 34 49.62 173.99 17.76
C ALA A 34 48.85 173.95 16.44
N TYR A 35 48.30 175.09 16.02
CA TYR A 35 47.58 175.23 14.76
C TYR A 35 48.48 174.95 13.54
N ILE A 36 49.73 175.40 13.57
CA ILE A 36 50.73 175.12 12.51
C ILE A 36 51.03 173.63 12.43
N GLU A 37 51.29 172.94 13.54
CA GLU A 37 51.57 171.50 13.54
C GLU A 37 50.33 170.68 13.15
N ALA A 38 49.13 171.06 13.61
CA ALA A 38 47.88 170.44 13.17
C ALA A 38 47.67 170.60 11.65
N LYS A 39 47.92 171.80 11.11
CA LYS A 39 47.83 172.05 9.66
C LYS A 39 48.88 171.27 8.85
N LYS A 40 50.11 171.09 9.37
CA LYS A 40 51.13 170.22 8.75
C LYS A 40 50.69 168.74 8.74
N ALA A 41 50.16 168.23 9.85
CA ALA A 41 49.67 166.85 9.93
C ALA A 41 48.49 166.63 8.96
N GLN A 42 47.55 167.58 8.92
CA GLN A 42 46.42 167.58 7.98
C GLN A 42 46.90 167.58 6.51
N GLN A 43 47.86 168.46 6.18
CA GLN A 43 48.52 168.54 4.88
C GLN A 43 49.19 167.21 4.48
N LEU A 44 49.80 166.49 5.44
CA LEU A 44 50.40 165.18 5.22
C LEU A 44 49.35 164.10 4.91
N VAL A 45 48.26 164.01 5.69
CA VAL A 45 47.17 163.04 5.41
C VAL A 45 46.55 163.28 4.05
N VAL A 46 46.26 164.54 3.69
CA VAL A 46 45.75 164.88 2.35
C VAL A 46 46.74 164.44 1.28
N SER A 47 48.04 164.73 1.45
CA SER A 47 49.07 164.35 0.48
C SER A 47 49.16 162.83 0.29
N GLN A 48 48.97 162.04 1.36
CA GLN A 48 48.94 160.58 1.30
C GLN A 48 47.70 160.05 0.56
N TYR A 49 46.49 160.53 0.89
CA TYR A 49 45.27 160.15 0.19
C TYR A 49 45.30 160.59 -1.28
N PHE A 50 45.81 161.79 -1.56
CA PHE A 50 46.02 162.29 -2.92
C PHE A 50 46.98 161.41 -3.71
N THR A 51 48.06 160.95 -3.09
CA THR A 51 49.03 160.05 -3.71
C THR A 51 48.41 158.70 -4.02
N LYS A 52 47.72 158.07 -3.06
CA LYS A 52 47.00 156.81 -3.29
C LYS A 52 45.89 156.92 -4.32
N ALA A 53 45.04 157.95 -4.25
CA ALA A 53 44.00 158.21 -5.23
C ALA A 53 44.60 158.39 -6.63
N LYS A 54 45.75 159.07 -6.74
CA LYS A 54 46.50 159.22 -8.00
C LYS A 54 47.16 157.93 -8.47
N GLU A 55 47.62 157.04 -7.57
CA GLU A 55 48.15 155.71 -7.90
C GLU A 55 47.05 154.78 -8.39
N TYR A 56 45.90 154.72 -7.71
CA TYR A 56 44.76 153.95 -8.16
C TYR A 56 44.13 154.54 -9.43
N ALA A 57 44.10 155.87 -9.59
CA ALA A 57 43.73 156.49 -10.86
C ALA A 57 44.72 156.16 -11.98
N LYS A 58 46.03 156.06 -11.70
CA LYS A 58 47.01 155.55 -12.67
C LYS A 58 46.77 154.08 -13.00
N LYS A 59 46.53 153.21 -12.00
CA LYS A 59 46.22 151.78 -12.19
C LYS A 59 44.96 151.63 -13.05
N ALA A 60 43.85 152.25 -12.65
CA ALA A 60 42.61 152.31 -13.41
C ALA A 60 42.83 152.81 -14.84
N LYS A 61 43.58 153.90 -15.04
CA LYS A 61 43.92 154.41 -16.38
C LYS A 61 44.76 153.43 -17.21
N SER A 62 45.71 152.72 -16.60
CA SER A 62 46.50 151.68 -17.28
C SER A 62 45.68 150.43 -17.64
N LEU A 63 44.58 150.19 -16.94
CA LEU A 63 43.59 149.15 -17.21
C LEU A 63 42.48 149.62 -18.17
N GLY A 64 42.63 150.80 -18.80
CA GLY A 64 41.65 151.35 -19.76
C GLY A 64 40.40 151.98 -19.14
N ILE A 65 40.29 152.02 -17.81
CA ILE A 65 39.11 152.52 -17.10
C ILE A 65 38.98 154.04 -17.26
N ASN A 66 37.76 154.53 -17.46
CA ASN A 66 37.50 155.97 -17.50
C ASN A 66 37.72 156.62 -16.12
N VAL A 67 38.85 157.32 -16.01
CA VAL A 67 39.25 158.08 -14.80
C VAL A 67 38.92 159.56 -14.86
N LYS A 68 38.14 160.05 -15.84
CA LYS A 68 37.89 161.50 -16.00
C LYS A 68 37.31 162.13 -14.73
N GLY A 69 36.25 161.55 -14.16
CA GLY A 69 35.64 162.01 -12.90
C GLY A 69 36.60 161.96 -11.71
N ILE A 70 37.36 160.86 -11.57
CA ILE A 70 38.39 160.69 -10.52
C ILE A 70 39.48 161.76 -10.66
N MET A 71 39.93 162.06 -11.89
CA MET A 71 40.92 163.09 -12.16
C MET A 71 40.37 164.51 -11.94
N GLU A 72 39.09 164.76 -12.20
CA GLU A 72 38.42 166.04 -11.87
C GLU A 72 38.29 166.22 -10.35
N LEU A 73 37.94 165.16 -9.60
CA LEU A 73 37.96 165.16 -8.14
C LEU A 73 39.37 165.43 -7.59
N LEU A 74 40.40 164.79 -8.17
CA LEU A 74 41.80 165.06 -7.83
C LEU A 74 42.22 166.50 -8.17
N VAL A 75 41.81 167.07 -9.30
CA VAL A 75 42.11 168.48 -9.63
C VAL A 75 41.44 169.43 -8.63
N LYS A 76 40.18 169.19 -8.27
CA LYS A 76 39.46 169.97 -7.24
C LYS A 76 40.10 169.81 -5.85
N ALA A 77 40.47 168.59 -5.46
CA ALA A 77 41.21 168.31 -4.23
C ALA A 77 42.54 169.07 -4.20
N LYS A 78 43.26 169.14 -5.33
CA LYS A 78 44.50 169.90 -5.43
C LYS A 78 44.26 171.41 -5.31
N GLN A 79 43.24 171.96 -5.96
CA GLN A 79 42.89 173.38 -5.84
C GLN A 79 42.58 173.77 -4.39
N LYS A 80 41.82 172.93 -3.68
CA LYS A 80 41.54 173.08 -2.25
C LYS A 80 42.81 173.01 -1.39
N PHE A 81 43.70 172.07 -1.68
CA PHE A 81 45.00 171.93 -1.01
C PHE A 81 45.90 173.15 -1.23
N ASP A 82 45.99 173.64 -2.47
CA ASP A 82 46.78 174.82 -2.85
C ASP A 82 46.21 176.09 -2.18
N SER A 83 44.88 176.17 -1.94
CA SER A 83 44.24 177.23 -1.16
C SER A 83 44.30 177.05 0.37
N LYS A 84 45.02 176.03 0.87
CA LYS A 84 45.14 175.65 2.30
C LYS A 84 43.84 175.17 2.97
N ASP A 85 42.81 174.88 2.19
CA ASP A 85 41.57 174.21 2.63
C ASP A 85 41.80 172.69 2.60
N TYR A 86 42.47 172.20 3.64
CA TYR A 86 42.87 170.80 3.71
C TYR A 86 41.72 169.83 4.05
N ASP A 87 40.63 170.30 4.68
CA ASP A 87 39.46 169.46 4.97
C ASP A 87 38.72 169.10 3.68
N GLY A 88 38.35 170.11 2.88
CA GLY A 88 37.72 169.88 1.58
C GLY A 88 38.65 169.15 0.58
N ALA A 89 39.97 169.32 0.73
CA ALA A 89 40.93 168.54 -0.05
C ALA A 89 41.01 167.06 0.36
N LEU A 90 40.89 166.75 1.66
CA LEU A 90 40.89 165.38 2.16
C LEU A 90 39.65 164.62 1.68
N GLU A 91 38.47 165.22 1.85
CA GLU A 91 37.19 164.63 1.45
C GLU A 91 37.18 164.26 -0.04
N LEU A 92 37.53 165.21 -0.92
CA LEU A 92 37.61 164.98 -2.36
C LEU A 92 38.66 163.93 -2.74
N ALA A 93 39.81 163.90 -2.06
CA ALA A 93 40.84 162.89 -2.30
C ALA A 93 40.40 161.49 -1.82
N THR A 94 39.65 161.38 -0.73
CA THR A 94 39.10 160.11 -0.23
C THR A 94 37.99 159.58 -1.13
N ILE A 95 37.08 160.45 -1.63
CA ILE A 95 36.07 160.05 -2.62
C ILE A 95 36.76 159.55 -3.90
N ALA A 96 37.76 160.28 -4.40
CA ALA A 96 38.54 159.87 -5.58
C ALA A 96 39.27 158.52 -5.38
N TYR A 97 39.83 158.28 -4.18
CA TYR A 97 40.44 157.00 -3.83
C TYR A 97 39.43 155.85 -3.87
N ASN A 98 38.32 155.98 -3.14
CA ASN A 98 37.30 154.94 -3.02
C ASN A 98 36.66 154.61 -4.38
N GLU A 99 36.40 155.63 -5.22
CA GLU A 99 35.86 155.42 -6.56
C GLU A 99 36.86 154.68 -7.47
N ALA A 100 38.15 155.02 -7.38
CA ALA A 100 39.20 154.36 -8.15
C ALA A 100 39.44 152.91 -7.69
N GLU A 101 39.48 152.66 -6.39
CA GLU A 101 39.62 151.32 -5.79
C GLU A 101 38.45 150.41 -6.16
N LYS A 102 37.20 150.89 -6.02
CA LYS A 102 36.02 150.12 -6.42
C LYS A 102 36.07 149.71 -7.90
N LYS A 103 36.38 150.65 -8.80
CA LYS A 103 36.46 150.36 -10.25
C LYS A 103 37.58 149.38 -10.61
N VAL A 104 38.73 149.46 -9.93
CA VAL A 104 39.82 148.48 -10.08
C VAL A 104 39.39 147.09 -9.62
N LYS A 105 38.64 146.99 -8.50
CA LYS A 105 38.15 145.70 -8.02
C LYS A 105 37.13 145.08 -8.98
N THR A 106 36.15 145.85 -9.48
CA THR A 106 35.17 145.32 -10.46
C THR A 106 35.87 144.80 -11.73
N TYR A 107 36.96 145.44 -12.17
CA TYR A 107 37.80 144.92 -13.27
C TYR A 107 38.42 143.55 -12.93
N GLU A 108 38.99 143.41 -11.74
CA GLU A 108 39.66 142.17 -11.30
C GLU A 108 38.66 141.01 -11.16
N ASP A 109 37.51 141.25 -10.51
CA ASP A 109 36.41 140.28 -10.38
C ASP A 109 35.85 139.86 -11.75
N ALA A 110 35.66 140.81 -12.68
CA ALA A 110 35.17 140.53 -14.04
C ALA A 110 36.19 139.73 -14.87
N LYS A 111 37.49 139.99 -14.72
CA LYS A 111 38.55 139.23 -15.41
C LYS A 111 38.60 137.78 -14.94
N GLU A 112 38.62 137.56 -13.63
CA GLU A 112 38.66 136.20 -13.05
C GLU A 112 37.38 135.41 -13.39
N GLY A 113 36.23 136.08 -13.38
CA GLY A 113 34.96 135.48 -13.76
C GLY A 113 34.91 135.03 -15.23
N LEU A 114 35.46 135.82 -16.16
CA LEU A 114 35.61 135.41 -17.57
C LEU A 114 36.52 134.16 -17.70
N GLU A 115 37.68 134.16 -17.03
CA GLU A 115 38.61 133.02 -17.06
C GLU A 115 37.95 131.72 -16.56
N LYS A 116 37.16 131.80 -15.48
CA LYS A 116 36.40 130.66 -14.93
C LYS A 116 35.29 130.18 -15.85
N VAL A 117 34.45 131.08 -16.36
CA VAL A 117 33.36 130.72 -17.28
C VAL A 117 33.89 130.11 -18.58
N ARG A 118 35.05 130.57 -19.08
CA ARG A 118 35.71 129.97 -20.24
C ARG A 118 36.08 128.50 -20.01
N ALA A 119 36.58 128.17 -18.82
CA ALA A 119 36.89 126.78 -18.46
C ALA A 119 35.62 125.92 -18.28
N GLU A 120 34.55 126.50 -17.73
CA GLU A 120 33.23 125.85 -17.59
C GLU A 120 32.61 125.53 -18.97
N ILE A 121 32.73 126.45 -19.95
CA ILE A 121 32.33 126.23 -21.35
C ILE A 121 33.13 125.08 -21.97
N GLU A 122 34.46 125.06 -21.82
CA GLU A 122 35.29 124.02 -22.45
C GLU A 122 35.01 122.63 -21.86
N SER A 123 34.85 122.53 -20.54
CA SER A 123 34.40 121.28 -19.90
C SER A 123 33.03 120.82 -20.38
N ALA A 124 32.09 121.75 -20.63
CA ALA A 124 30.79 121.41 -21.20
C ALA A 124 30.90 120.86 -22.63
N LYS A 125 31.81 121.39 -23.46
CA LYS A 125 32.11 120.88 -24.82
C LYS A 125 32.66 119.46 -24.81
N GLU A 126 33.61 119.15 -23.93
CA GLU A 126 34.15 117.78 -23.76
C GLU A 126 33.03 116.76 -23.48
N HIS A 127 32.03 117.18 -22.71
CA HIS A 127 30.85 116.38 -22.37
C HIS A 127 29.73 116.42 -23.43
N LYS A 128 29.99 117.02 -24.61
CA LYS A 128 29.07 117.17 -25.75
C LYS A 128 27.77 117.94 -25.42
N ILE A 129 27.85 118.87 -24.47
CA ILE A 129 26.76 119.80 -24.15
C ILE A 129 26.76 120.95 -25.18
N ASP A 130 25.58 121.44 -25.58
CA ASP A 130 25.46 122.56 -26.52
C ASP A 130 25.85 123.88 -25.84
N THR A 131 27.01 124.42 -26.19
CA THR A 131 27.58 125.66 -25.65
C THR A 131 27.39 126.88 -26.54
N ARG A 132 26.73 126.77 -27.71
CA ARG A 132 26.69 127.85 -28.72
C ARG A 132 26.19 129.20 -28.18
N ASN A 133 25.14 129.17 -27.37
CA ASN A 133 24.59 130.37 -26.72
C ASN A 133 25.55 130.94 -25.66
N ALA A 134 26.11 130.06 -24.81
CA ALA A 134 27.09 130.43 -23.79
C ALA A 134 28.35 131.05 -24.41
N GLU A 135 28.82 130.53 -25.55
CA GLU A 135 29.93 131.08 -26.32
C GLU A 135 29.62 132.45 -26.94
N ALA A 136 28.42 132.64 -27.52
CA ALA A 136 28.01 133.94 -28.04
C ALA A 136 27.94 134.99 -26.92
N MET A 137 27.31 134.65 -25.79
CA MET A 137 27.23 135.51 -24.60
C MET A 137 28.60 135.77 -23.98
N TYR A 138 29.54 134.81 -24.06
CA TYR A 138 30.92 134.99 -23.62
C TYR A 138 31.69 135.96 -24.54
N VAL A 139 31.47 135.92 -25.85
CA VAL A 139 32.03 136.91 -26.80
C VAL A 139 31.48 138.31 -26.53
N ASP A 140 30.18 138.43 -26.25
CA ASP A 140 29.56 139.71 -25.84
C ASP A 140 30.15 140.23 -24.51
N ALA A 141 30.42 139.33 -23.55
CA ALA A 141 31.07 139.66 -22.29
C ALA A 141 32.54 140.08 -22.48
N GLU A 142 33.30 139.44 -23.38
CA GLU A 142 34.64 139.91 -23.76
C GLU A 142 34.62 141.26 -24.46
N ALA A 143 33.58 141.57 -25.26
CA ALA A 143 33.40 142.87 -25.89
C ALA A 143 33.08 143.95 -24.84
N ALA A 144 32.14 143.69 -23.93
CA ALA A 144 31.82 144.59 -22.82
C ALA A 144 33.03 144.82 -21.89
N PHE A 145 33.89 143.81 -21.70
CA PHE A 145 35.15 143.94 -20.95
C PHE A 145 36.14 144.88 -21.66
N LYS A 146 36.26 144.80 -23.00
CA LYS A 146 37.09 145.71 -23.82
C LYS A 146 36.55 147.15 -23.81
N ASP A 147 35.23 147.32 -23.76
CA ASP A 147 34.55 148.62 -23.61
C ASP A 147 34.65 149.23 -22.19
N ALA A 148 35.33 148.54 -21.27
CA ALA A 148 35.43 148.88 -19.84
C ALA A 148 34.09 148.92 -19.06
N ARG A 149 33.10 148.11 -19.48
CA ARG A 149 31.77 147.97 -18.85
C ARG A 149 31.70 146.77 -17.90
N PHE A 150 32.53 146.76 -16.85
CA PHE A 150 32.76 145.57 -16.02
C PHE A 150 31.55 145.08 -15.21
N ASP A 151 30.64 145.97 -14.78
CA ASP A 151 29.40 145.55 -14.10
C ASP A 151 28.47 144.76 -15.07
N ASP A 152 28.43 145.12 -16.36
CA ASP A 152 27.71 144.36 -17.39
C ASP A 152 28.33 142.95 -17.55
N VAL A 153 29.66 142.85 -17.53
CA VAL A 153 30.42 141.59 -17.66
C VAL A 153 30.07 140.61 -16.54
N LEU A 154 30.01 141.09 -15.28
CA LEU A 154 29.61 140.26 -14.14
C LEU A 154 28.16 139.76 -14.26
N SER A 155 27.26 140.60 -14.78
CA SER A 155 25.88 140.19 -15.09
C SER A 155 25.81 139.17 -16.22
N MET A 156 26.65 139.30 -17.25
CA MET A 156 26.73 138.32 -18.34
C MET A 156 27.29 136.98 -17.85
N ILE A 157 28.36 136.99 -17.03
CA ILE A 157 28.96 135.81 -16.40
C ILE A 157 27.91 134.97 -15.65
N SER A 158 27.04 135.58 -14.84
CA SER A 158 26.00 134.83 -14.12
C SER A 158 25.00 134.17 -15.07
N LYS A 159 24.60 134.86 -16.15
CA LYS A 159 23.68 134.33 -17.16
C LYS A 159 24.31 133.22 -18.02
N ILE A 160 25.61 133.32 -18.32
CA ILE A 160 26.33 132.26 -19.05
C ILE A 160 26.36 130.97 -18.21
N ARG A 161 26.61 131.08 -16.90
CA ARG A 161 26.55 129.94 -15.98
C ARG A 161 25.17 129.29 -15.90
N GLU A 162 24.13 130.11 -15.84
CA GLU A 162 22.74 129.65 -15.85
C GLU A 162 22.40 128.89 -17.15
N GLU A 163 22.83 129.38 -18.32
CA GLU A 163 22.68 128.64 -19.59
C GLU A 163 23.48 127.32 -19.59
N ILE A 164 24.74 127.31 -19.12
CA ILE A 164 25.57 126.09 -19.06
C ILE A 164 24.90 125.01 -18.19
N GLU A 165 24.43 125.35 -16.99
CA GLU A 165 23.74 124.39 -16.11
C GLU A 165 22.38 123.97 -16.67
N THR A 166 21.65 124.87 -17.29
CA THR A 166 20.40 124.57 -18.01
C THR A 166 20.63 123.53 -19.13
N ARG A 167 21.72 123.66 -19.90
CA ARG A 167 22.09 122.71 -20.96
C ARG A 167 22.68 121.40 -20.40
N ARG A 168 23.42 121.45 -19.29
CA ARG A 168 23.91 120.26 -18.57
C ARG A 168 22.74 119.43 -18.05
N ALA A 169 21.72 120.09 -17.49
CA ALA A 169 20.49 119.44 -17.05
C ALA A 169 19.74 118.82 -18.24
N GLN A 170 19.59 119.55 -19.35
CA GLN A 170 18.94 119.04 -20.57
C GLN A 170 19.59 117.75 -21.09
N TYR A 171 20.92 117.73 -21.21
CA TYR A 171 21.67 116.57 -21.70
C TYR A 171 21.56 115.37 -20.74
N THR A 172 21.71 115.63 -19.43
CA THR A 172 21.67 114.57 -18.41
C THR A 172 20.27 113.98 -18.27
N ALA A 173 19.23 114.83 -18.28
CA ALA A 173 17.83 114.40 -18.25
C ALA A 173 17.48 113.58 -19.51
N ALA A 174 17.89 114.02 -20.71
CA ALA A 174 17.67 113.26 -21.94
C ALA A 174 18.29 111.85 -21.87
N LYS A 175 19.54 111.75 -21.41
CA LYS A 175 20.24 110.47 -21.26
C LYS A 175 19.56 109.56 -20.24
N LEU A 176 19.17 110.09 -19.08
CA LEU A 176 18.48 109.33 -18.06
C LEU A 176 17.06 108.92 -18.50
N ILE A 177 16.33 109.77 -19.22
CA ILE A 177 14.98 109.44 -19.74
C ILE A 177 15.02 108.20 -20.64
N ILE A 178 16.06 108.07 -21.48
CA ILE A 178 16.25 106.88 -22.34
C ILE A 178 16.56 105.66 -21.46
N ALA A 179 17.55 105.74 -20.58
CA ALA A 179 17.93 104.63 -19.69
C ALA A 179 16.77 104.18 -18.78
N THR A 180 15.95 105.11 -18.27
CA THR A 180 14.74 104.82 -17.48
C THR A 180 13.71 104.11 -18.34
N SER A 181 13.55 104.49 -19.61
CA SER A 181 12.61 103.84 -20.53
C SER A 181 13.02 102.39 -20.79
N ASP A 182 14.31 102.13 -20.97
CA ASP A 182 14.86 100.77 -21.14
C ASP A 182 14.69 99.94 -19.85
N LEU A 183 14.91 100.55 -18.68
CA LEU A 183 14.74 99.91 -17.38
C LEU A 183 13.27 99.60 -17.05
N ILE A 184 12.34 100.51 -17.38
CA ILE A 184 10.89 100.32 -17.26
C ILE A 184 10.43 99.20 -18.20
N SER A 185 11.00 99.10 -19.42
CA SER A 185 10.68 97.98 -20.32
C SER A 185 11.16 96.63 -19.76
N LEU A 186 12.37 96.56 -19.20
CA LEU A 186 12.85 95.38 -18.49
C LEU A 186 11.94 95.01 -17.30
N ALA A 187 11.51 96.00 -16.51
CA ALA A 187 10.61 95.77 -15.39
C ALA A 187 9.24 95.22 -15.85
N LYS A 188 8.72 95.63 -17.02
CA LYS A 188 7.53 95.03 -17.64
C LYS A 188 7.77 93.59 -18.09
N ASP A 189 8.92 93.30 -18.71
CA ASP A 189 9.30 91.95 -19.12
C ASP A 189 9.45 90.99 -17.92
N MET A 190 9.70 91.53 -16.71
CA MET A 190 9.72 90.82 -15.42
C MET A 190 8.34 90.73 -14.72
N GLY A 191 7.28 91.28 -15.33
CA GLY A 191 5.93 91.32 -14.78
C GLY A 191 5.75 92.23 -13.56
N ILE A 192 6.55 93.31 -13.45
CA ILE A 192 6.40 94.33 -12.41
C ILE A 192 5.40 95.40 -12.90
N ASP A 193 4.45 95.81 -12.07
CA ASP A 193 3.61 96.98 -12.39
C ASP A 193 4.44 98.26 -12.30
N VAL A 194 4.52 98.97 -13.42
CA VAL A 194 5.26 100.23 -13.57
C VAL A 194 4.37 101.40 -14.01
N SER A 195 3.05 101.24 -13.91
CA SER A 195 2.06 102.23 -14.37
C SER A 195 2.13 103.60 -13.66
N SER A 196 2.73 103.65 -12.46
CA SER A 196 3.13 104.89 -11.78
C SER A 196 4.37 105.52 -12.41
N TYR A 197 5.45 104.76 -12.56
CA TYR A 197 6.74 105.22 -13.07
C TYR A 197 6.69 105.65 -14.53
N GLU A 198 5.82 105.05 -15.35
CA GLU A 198 5.56 105.53 -16.71
C GLU A 198 4.93 106.93 -16.73
N ARG A 199 4.07 107.26 -15.77
CA ARG A 199 3.50 108.61 -15.62
C ARG A 199 4.54 109.60 -15.09
N GLU A 200 5.38 109.20 -14.15
CA GLU A 200 6.52 110.01 -13.69
C GLU A 200 7.51 110.29 -14.85
N LEU A 201 7.88 109.28 -15.64
CA LEU A 201 8.73 109.43 -16.81
C LEU A 201 8.07 110.28 -17.92
N HIS A 202 6.75 110.22 -18.07
CA HIS A 202 6.01 111.12 -18.96
C HIS A 202 6.08 112.57 -18.45
N SER A 203 5.93 112.80 -17.14
CA SER A 203 6.08 114.12 -16.53
C SER A 203 7.49 114.70 -16.72
N ALA A 204 8.54 113.88 -16.60
CA ALA A 204 9.90 114.28 -16.96
C ALA A 204 10.03 114.64 -18.46
N LYS A 205 9.45 113.84 -19.36
CA LYS A 205 9.42 114.14 -20.81
C LYS A 205 8.67 115.45 -21.11
N ASP A 206 7.61 115.77 -20.39
CA ASP A 206 6.87 117.03 -20.54
C ASP A 206 7.63 118.24 -19.98
N ALA A 207 8.29 118.09 -18.82
CA ALA A 207 9.21 119.11 -18.30
C ALA A 207 10.33 119.42 -19.32
N MET A 208 10.87 118.40 -20.01
CA MET A 208 11.81 118.59 -21.12
C MET A 208 11.20 119.35 -22.32
N LYS A 209 9.96 119.08 -22.72
CA LYS A 209 9.27 119.85 -23.79
C LYS A 209 9.08 121.32 -23.40
N ASN A 210 8.73 121.56 -22.13
CA ASN A 210 8.49 122.89 -21.56
C ASN A 210 9.78 123.66 -21.24
N LYS A 211 10.96 123.06 -21.49
CA LYS A 211 12.30 123.59 -21.16
C LYS A 211 12.60 123.71 -19.66
N GLU A 212 11.81 123.05 -18.81
CA GLU A 212 12.02 122.92 -17.36
C GLU A 212 13.07 121.82 -17.05
N TYR A 213 14.27 121.95 -17.62
CA TYR A 213 15.25 120.84 -17.67
C TYR A 213 15.75 120.37 -16.29
N ILE A 214 15.91 121.28 -15.32
CA ILE A 214 16.36 120.95 -13.95
C ILE A 214 15.31 120.07 -13.26
N LYS A 215 14.04 120.47 -13.30
CA LYS A 215 12.91 119.70 -12.77
C LYS A 215 12.73 118.36 -13.49
N SER A 216 12.96 118.31 -14.81
CA SER A 216 13.00 117.03 -15.53
C SER A 216 14.11 116.10 -15.02
N LEU A 217 15.28 116.65 -14.68
CA LEU A 217 16.41 115.89 -14.16
C LEU A 217 16.13 115.34 -12.76
N GLU A 218 15.43 116.10 -11.91
CA GLU A 218 14.99 115.66 -10.58
C GLU A 218 14.00 114.49 -10.69
N ILE A 219 12.90 114.66 -11.44
CA ILE A 219 11.86 113.64 -11.62
C ILE A 219 12.47 112.34 -12.18
N VAL A 220 13.32 112.42 -13.20
CA VAL A 220 13.88 111.21 -13.81
C VAL A 220 14.90 110.50 -12.90
N ARG A 221 15.68 111.23 -12.10
CA ARG A 221 16.61 110.62 -11.12
C ARG A 221 15.86 109.79 -10.09
N GLU A 222 14.82 110.37 -9.49
CA GLU A 222 13.99 109.68 -8.50
C GLU A 222 13.26 108.46 -9.11
N CYS A 223 12.79 108.61 -10.36
CA CYS A 223 12.17 107.52 -11.12
C CYS A 223 13.14 106.35 -11.38
N VAL A 224 14.38 106.63 -11.83
CA VAL A 224 15.42 105.60 -12.03
C VAL A 224 15.69 104.84 -10.73
N GLU A 225 15.95 105.54 -9.63
CA GLU A 225 16.29 104.92 -8.35
C GLU A 225 15.18 103.99 -7.85
N LYS A 226 13.91 104.41 -7.94
CA LYS A 226 12.76 103.58 -7.56
C LYS A 226 12.63 102.34 -8.45
N VAL A 227 12.79 102.46 -9.76
CA VAL A 227 12.64 101.33 -10.69
C VAL A 227 13.84 100.37 -10.59
N GLU A 228 15.08 100.86 -10.40
CA GLU A 228 16.25 100.01 -10.15
C GLU A 228 16.04 99.13 -8.92
N ASN A 229 15.61 99.72 -7.79
CA ASN A 229 15.34 98.98 -6.56
C ASN A 229 14.23 97.90 -6.74
N LEU A 230 13.18 98.18 -7.53
CA LEU A 230 12.14 97.19 -7.84
C LEU A 230 12.67 96.02 -8.68
N VAL A 231 13.47 96.32 -9.71
CA VAL A 231 14.11 95.30 -10.57
C VAL A 231 15.09 94.45 -9.77
N GLU A 232 15.96 95.07 -8.96
CA GLU A 232 16.90 94.36 -8.07
C GLU A 232 16.14 93.48 -7.05
N THR A 233 15.08 93.98 -6.44
CA THR A 233 14.25 93.20 -5.49
C THR A 233 13.60 91.99 -6.16
N ARG A 234 13.02 92.18 -7.36
CA ARG A 234 12.40 91.09 -8.11
C ARG A 234 13.42 90.05 -8.55
N LEU A 235 14.57 90.48 -9.05
CA LEU A 235 15.63 89.62 -9.54
C LEU A 235 16.27 88.79 -8.41
N ASN A 236 16.53 89.39 -7.25
CA ASN A 236 16.98 88.65 -6.06
C ASN A 236 15.96 87.58 -5.63
N ARG A 237 14.65 87.86 -5.75
CA ARG A 237 13.60 86.87 -5.47
C ARG A 237 13.65 85.70 -6.45
N GLU A 238 13.90 85.97 -7.74
CA GLU A 238 13.98 84.91 -8.76
C GLU A 238 15.27 84.08 -8.68
N ILE A 239 16.39 84.71 -8.30
CA ILE A 239 17.62 84.02 -7.91
C ILE A 239 17.33 83.08 -6.74
N GLY A 240 16.68 83.56 -5.67
CA GLY A 240 16.31 82.73 -4.52
C GLY A 240 15.36 81.57 -4.84
N THR A 241 14.44 81.73 -5.82
CA THR A 241 13.65 80.59 -6.31
C THR A 241 14.48 79.60 -7.10
N ALA A 242 15.42 80.05 -7.94
CA ALA A 242 16.31 79.16 -8.68
C ALA A 242 17.25 78.38 -7.74
N GLU A 243 17.80 79.03 -6.70
CA GLU A 243 18.59 78.37 -5.65
C GLU A 243 17.82 77.22 -4.98
N ARG A 244 16.61 77.51 -4.49
CA ARG A 244 15.77 76.50 -3.83
C ARG A 244 15.41 75.36 -4.77
N GLU A 245 15.05 75.67 -6.02
CA GLU A 245 14.67 74.65 -6.99
C GLU A 245 15.84 73.75 -7.43
N ILE A 246 17.07 74.29 -7.45
CA ILE A 246 18.29 73.50 -7.67
C ILE A 246 18.55 72.59 -6.47
N GLU A 247 18.43 73.10 -5.25
CA GLU A 247 18.65 72.32 -4.02
C GLU A 247 17.62 71.19 -3.87
N GLU A 248 16.33 71.47 -4.10
CA GLU A 248 15.25 70.46 -4.15
C GLU A 248 15.55 69.36 -5.18
N ALA A 249 15.96 69.73 -6.39
CA ALA A 249 16.27 68.77 -7.46
C ALA A 249 17.55 67.96 -7.15
N LYS A 250 18.58 68.57 -6.57
CA LYS A 250 19.80 67.88 -6.11
C LYS A 250 19.53 66.87 -5.00
N ASN A 251 18.62 67.18 -4.08
CA ASN A 251 18.19 66.24 -3.04
C ASN A 251 17.51 64.98 -3.61
N ILE A 252 16.97 65.06 -4.83
CA ILE A 252 16.36 63.94 -5.58
C ILE A 252 17.39 63.30 -6.55
N GLY A 253 18.63 63.80 -6.59
CA GLY A 253 19.71 63.28 -7.43
C GLY A 253 19.71 63.78 -8.87
N ILE A 254 19.05 64.90 -9.16
CA ILE A 254 19.02 65.49 -10.50
C ILE A 254 20.26 66.37 -10.71
N ASP A 255 21.09 66.05 -11.72
CA ASP A 255 22.16 66.95 -12.18
C ASP A 255 21.57 68.22 -12.83
N LEU A 256 22.03 69.38 -12.34
CA LEU A 256 21.66 70.72 -12.80
C LEU A 256 22.90 71.61 -13.01
N SER A 257 24.08 71.02 -13.23
CA SER A 257 25.36 71.74 -13.34
C SER A 257 25.35 72.90 -14.35
N SER A 258 24.58 72.79 -15.45
CA SER A 258 24.37 73.90 -16.42
C SER A 258 23.62 75.08 -15.78
N ALA A 259 22.51 74.80 -15.11
CA ALA A 259 21.68 75.80 -14.45
C ALA A 259 22.42 76.49 -13.29
N GLU A 260 23.28 75.77 -12.57
CA GLU A 260 24.14 76.35 -11.52
C GLU A 260 25.14 77.38 -12.07
N ASN A 261 25.76 77.08 -13.22
CA ASN A 261 26.67 78.03 -13.87
C ASN A 261 25.92 79.29 -14.32
N LEU A 262 24.73 79.15 -14.93
CA LEU A 262 23.89 80.29 -15.30
C LEU A 262 23.47 81.12 -14.07
N LEU A 263 23.17 80.48 -12.95
CA LEU A 263 22.82 81.18 -11.71
C LEU A 263 24.02 81.90 -11.08
N ALA A 264 25.22 81.36 -11.21
CA ALA A 264 26.46 82.02 -10.81
C ALA A 264 26.75 83.25 -11.69
N GLU A 265 26.62 83.13 -13.02
CA GLU A 265 26.74 84.26 -13.96
C GLU A 265 25.70 85.34 -13.67
N ALA A 266 24.46 84.96 -13.37
CA ALA A 266 23.39 85.89 -13.01
C ALA A 266 23.74 86.74 -11.77
N LYS A 267 24.23 86.08 -10.71
CA LYS A 267 24.68 86.74 -9.47
C LYS A 267 25.85 87.68 -9.73
N GLU A 268 26.80 87.29 -10.58
CA GLU A 268 27.93 88.14 -10.97
C GLU A 268 27.45 89.38 -11.74
N LYS A 269 26.58 89.20 -12.75
CA LYS A 269 26.00 90.29 -13.55
C LYS A 269 25.17 91.23 -12.68
N LEU A 270 24.43 90.71 -11.69
CA LEU A 270 23.71 91.52 -10.70
C LEU A 270 24.66 92.36 -9.82
N SER A 271 25.76 91.77 -9.33
CA SER A 271 26.76 92.51 -8.54
C SER A 271 27.41 93.68 -9.31
N LYS A 272 27.43 93.58 -10.64
CA LYS A 272 27.91 94.62 -11.57
C LYS A 272 26.81 95.58 -12.06
N LYS A 273 25.60 95.55 -11.46
CA LYS A 273 24.40 96.28 -11.90
C LYS A 273 23.98 96.05 -13.37
N MET A 274 24.36 94.92 -13.97
CA MET A 274 23.97 94.54 -15.33
C MET A 274 22.58 93.86 -15.37
N LEU A 275 21.56 94.56 -14.86
CA LEU A 275 20.23 94.01 -14.55
C LEU A 275 19.60 93.19 -15.69
N LYS A 276 19.64 93.72 -16.93
CA LYS A 276 19.10 93.04 -18.12
C LYS A 276 19.81 91.71 -18.44
N GLY A 277 21.13 91.66 -18.23
CA GLY A 277 21.91 90.43 -18.45
C GLY A 277 21.62 89.40 -17.37
N ALA A 278 21.57 89.82 -16.11
CA ALA A 278 21.25 88.94 -15.00
C ALA A 278 19.83 88.34 -15.11
N TYR A 279 18.82 89.13 -15.50
CA TYR A 279 17.47 88.59 -15.74
C TYR A 279 17.42 87.53 -16.84
N ALA A 280 18.15 87.75 -17.95
CA ALA A 280 18.21 86.78 -19.05
C ALA A 280 18.79 85.43 -18.60
N ASP A 281 19.85 85.45 -17.78
CA ASP A 281 20.45 84.23 -17.24
C ASP A 281 19.52 83.51 -16.24
N VAL A 282 18.87 84.24 -15.33
CA VAL A 282 17.94 83.64 -14.35
C VAL A 282 16.73 83.02 -15.05
N SER A 283 16.17 83.72 -16.04
CA SER A 283 15.06 83.19 -16.85
C SER A 283 15.47 81.92 -17.61
N LYS A 284 16.68 81.89 -18.19
CA LYS A 284 17.22 80.69 -18.85
C LYS A 284 17.47 79.55 -17.85
N CYS A 285 18.03 79.85 -16.67
CA CYS A 285 18.26 78.91 -15.58
C CYS A 285 16.95 78.22 -15.15
N LEU A 286 15.91 79.00 -14.83
CA LEU A 286 14.59 78.47 -14.45
C LEU A 286 13.94 77.63 -15.56
N SER A 287 14.12 78.01 -16.83
CA SER A 287 13.65 77.23 -17.99
C SER A 287 14.39 75.89 -18.13
N GLU A 288 15.72 75.87 -17.97
CA GLU A 288 16.52 74.63 -17.99
C GLU A 288 16.15 73.69 -16.84
N ILE A 289 15.98 74.21 -15.62
CA ILE A 289 15.52 73.45 -14.45
C ILE A 289 14.16 72.80 -14.72
N SER A 290 13.20 73.58 -15.24
CA SER A 290 11.84 73.10 -15.53
C SER A 290 11.85 71.97 -16.55
N ALA A 291 12.59 72.13 -17.66
CA ALA A 291 12.71 71.11 -18.70
C ALA A 291 13.37 69.82 -18.18
N ILE A 292 14.44 69.92 -17.40
CA ILE A 292 15.15 68.75 -16.84
C ILE A 292 14.25 67.98 -15.86
N LYS A 293 13.51 68.68 -14.98
CA LYS A 293 12.51 68.07 -14.09
C LYS A 293 11.44 67.30 -14.89
N GLU A 294 10.89 67.91 -15.93
CA GLU A 294 9.86 67.30 -16.79
C GLU A 294 10.39 66.03 -17.52
N TYR A 295 11.60 66.07 -18.09
CA TYR A 295 12.20 64.88 -18.71
C TYR A 295 12.48 63.78 -17.68
N SER A 296 12.97 64.12 -16.49
CA SER A 296 13.24 63.16 -15.42
C SER A 296 11.97 62.43 -14.97
N GLU A 297 10.88 63.16 -14.72
CA GLU A 297 9.58 62.57 -14.35
C GLU A 297 9.03 61.67 -15.46
N LYS A 298 9.01 62.15 -16.71
CA LYS A 298 8.57 61.35 -17.86
C LYS A 298 9.41 60.09 -18.06
N ALA A 299 10.73 60.18 -17.93
CA ALA A 299 11.63 59.04 -18.03
C ALA A 299 11.37 58.00 -16.93
N ALA A 300 11.16 58.44 -15.68
CA ALA A 300 10.81 57.54 -14.58
C ALA A 300 9.46 56.82 -14.81
N MET A 301 8.44 57.56 -15.27
CA MET A 301 7.14 56.98 -15.63
C MET A 301 7.24 55.97 -16.79
N ALA A 302 7.98 56.31 -17.86
CA ALA A 302 8.17 55.42 -19.01
C ALA A 302 8.97 54.16 -18.62
N ILE A 303 10.00 54.29 -17.78
CA ILE A 303 10.75 53.14 -17.23
C ILE A 303 9.81 52.22 -16.43
N GLN A 304 8.88 52.78 -15.66
CA GLN A 304 7.91 51.98 -14.91
C GLN A 304 6.90 51.28 -15.82
N LYS A 305 6.40 51.94 -16.87
CA LYS A 305 5.52 51.31 -17.87
C LYS A 305 6.23 50.17 -18.60
N ALA A 306 7.45 50.40 -19.07
CA ALA A 306 8.28 49.39 -19.71
C ALA A 306 8.51 48.17 -18.80
N ARG A 307 8.78 48.37 -17.49
CA ARG A 307 8.86 47.26 -16.52
C ARG A 307 7.58 46.44 -16.45
N VAL A 308 6.42 47.09 -16.36
CA VAL A 308 5.12 46.41 -16.31
C VAL A 308 4.90 45.62 -17.60
N ARG A 309 5.11 46.23 -18.77
CA ARG A 309 4.92 45.58 -20.08
C ARG A 309 5.87 44.39 -20.31
N ILE A 310 7.10 44.49 -19.82
CA ILE A 310 8.05 43.37 -19.81
C ILE A 310 7.58 42.26 -18.86
N GLY A 311 7.05 42.61 -17.67
CA GLY A 311 6.42 41.65 -16.76
C GLY A 311 5.21 40.93 -17.35
N ASP A 312 4.36 41.64 -18.10
CA ASP A 312 3.27 41.05 -18.87
C ASP A 312 3.81 40.03 -19.89
N ALA A 313 4.84 40.42 -20.66
CA ALA A 313 5.45 39.58 -21.69
C ALA A 313 6.03 38.30 -21.09
N GLU A 314 6.77 38.41 -19.98
CA GLU A 314 7.31 37.27 -19.25
C GLU A 314 6.23 36.35 -18.68
N SER A 315 5.15 36.92 -18.13
CA SER A 315 4.01 36.17 -17.60
C SER A 315 3.25 35.40 -18.70
N LEU A 316 3.30 35.89 -19.94
CA LEU A 316 2.74 35.27 -21.13
C LEU A 316 3.77 34.40 -21.90
N ASN A 317 4.96 34.15 -21.33
CA ASN A 317 6.08 33.41 -21.93
C ASN A 317 6.60 33.96 -23.28
N ALA A 318 6.37 35.24 -23.57
CA ALA A 318 6.96 35.93 -24.73
C ALA A 318 8.43 36.33 -24.47
N ASP A 319 9.27 36.32 -25.51
CA ASP A 319 10.69 36.69 -25.38
C ASP A 319 10.87 38.21 -25.26
N ALA A 320 10.96 38.69 -24.02
CA ALA A 320 11.21 40.08 -23.69
C ALA A 320 12.71 40.48 -23.68
N SER A 321 13.63 39.66 -24.20
CA SER A 321 15.08 39.89 -24.05
C SER A 321 15.57 41.21 -24.66
N GLU A 322 15.10 41.59 -25.84
CA GLU A 322 15.44 42.89 -26.43
C GLU A 322 14.85 44.07 -25.65
N ALA A 323 13.62 43.91 -25.15
CA ALA A 323 12.95 44.91 -24.34
C ALA A 323 13.67 45.13 -23.00
N ARG A 324 14.12 44.05 -22.33
CA ARG A 324 14.97 44.12 -21.13
C ARG A 324 16.28 44.86 -21.41
N ALA A 325 16.95 44.58 -22.52
CA ALA A 325 18.19 45.27 -22.89
C ALA A 325 17.95 46.78 -23.15
N ALA A 326 16.85 47.15 -23.78
CA ALA A 326 16.45 48.55 -23.95
C ALA A 326 16.13 49.23 -22.60
N LEU A 327 15.43 48.53 -21.69
CA LEU A 327 15.12 49.01 -20.34
C LEU A 327 16.39 49.20 -19.48
N GLU A 328 17.35 48.27 -19.55
CA GLU A 328 18.61 48.38 -18.83
C GLU A 328 19.44 49.58 -19.32
N ASN A 329 19.47 49.81 -20.63
CA ASN A 329 20.05 51.02 -21.22
C ASN A 329 19.33 52.30 -20.74
N ALA A 330 17.99 52.30 -20.67
CA ALA A 330 17.22 53.42 -20.14
C ALA A 330 17.56 53.72 -18.66
N ILE A 331 17.67 52.69 -17.82
CA ILE A 331 18.07 52.81 -16.41
C ILE A 331 19.50 53.33 -16.30
N LYS A 332 20.41 52.90 -17.18
CA LYS A 332 21.80 53.37 -17.23
C LYS A 332 21.88 54.84 -17.63
N MET A 333 21.11 55.26 -18.63
CA MET A 333 21.00 56.67 -19.04
C MET A 333 20.42 57.55 -17.93
N LEU A 334 19.37 57.09 -17.23
CA LEU A 334 18.78 57.79 -16.09
C LEU A 334 19.81 58.01 -14.97
N LYS A 335 20.60 56.97 -14.64
CA LYS A 335 21.71 57.07 -13.66
C LYS A 335 22.88 57.94 -14.15
N GLY A 336 23.01 58.12 -15.46
CA GLY A 336 23.98 59.03 -16.09
C GLY A 336 23.43 60.43 -16.36
N HIS A 337 22.25 60.77 -15.82
CA HIS A 337 21.55 62.05 -15.98
C HIS A 337 21.15 62.42 -17.43
N ASP A 338 21.20 61.47 -18.37
CA ASP A 338 20.60 61.63 -19.71
C ASP A 338 19.10 61.26 -19.65
N TYR A 339 18.29 62.16 -19.09
CA TYR A 339 16.85 61.93 -18.94
C TYR A 339 16.13 61.79 -20.28
N LYS A 340 16.62 62.47 -21.33
CA LYS A 340 16.00 62.41 -22.65
C LYS A 340 16.30 61.07 -23.33
N GLY A 341 17.55 60.62 -23.36
CA GLY A 341 17.91 59.29 -23.84
C GLY A 341 17.27 58.17 -23.02
N ALA A 342 17.13 58.36 -21.71
CA ALA A 342 16.41 57.43 -20.84
C ALA A 342 14.93 57.31 -21.21
N LEU A 343 14.23 58.43 -21.45
CA LEU A 343 12.84 58.44 -21.90
C LEU A 343 12.67 57.75 -23.25
N GLU A 344 13.49 58.08 -24.25
CA GLU A 344 13.45 57.48 -25.58
C GLU A 344 13.71 55.96 -25.53
N SER A 345 14.71 55.53 -24.74
CA SER A 345 15.04 54.12 -24.54
C SER A 345 13.96 53.34 -23.79
N ALA A 346 13.27 53.98 -22.83
CA ALA A 346 12.18 53.38 -22.09
C ALA A 346 10.92 53.18 -22.95
N ILE A 347 10.55 54.18 -23.76
CA ILE A 347 9.46 54.05 -24.74
C ILE A 347 9.77 52.93 -25.75
N LYS A 348 11.03 52.83 -26.20
CA LYS A 348 11.48 51.73 -27.06
C LYS A 348 11.35 50.36 -26.36
N ALA A 349 11.69 50.27 -25.08
CA ALA A 349 11.54 49.04 -24.30
C ALA A 349 10.07 48.61 -24.13
N GLU A 350 9.17 49.56 -23.85
CA GLU A 350 7.72 49.33 -23.77
C GLU A 350 7.17 48.80 -25.11
N GLY A 351 7.54 49.43 -26.23
CA GLY A 351 7.13 49.00 -27.58
C GLY A 351 7.68 47.61 -27.98
N LEU A 352 8.94 47.31 -27.67
CA LEU A 352 9.53 45.99 -27.92
C LEU A 352 8.85 44.87 -27.11
N ALA A 353 8.48 45.14 -25.86
CA ALA A 353 7.76 44.17 -25.03
C ALA A 353 6.36 43.89 -25.58
N GLU A 354 5.65 44.93 -26.05
CA GLU A 354 4.35 44.76 -26.67
C GLU A 354 4.42 43.99 -28.00
N GLU A 355 5.44 44.23 -28.82
CA GLU A 355 5.63 43.48 -30.07
C GLU A 355 5.98 42.01 -29.82
N ALA A 356 6.78 41.72 -28.78
CA ALA A 356 7.05 40.35 -28.35
C ALA A 356 5.77 39.61 -27.92
N ILE A 357 4.89 40.27 -27.15
CA ILE A 357 3.57 39.73 -26.76
C ILE A 357 2.72 39.42 -28.01
N LYS A 358 2.61 40.38 -28.94
CA LYS A 358 1.83 40.22 -30.18
C LYS A 358 2.33 39.05 -31.01
N SER A 359 3.64 39.01 -31.27
CA SER A 359 4.31 37.98 -32.05
C SER A 359 4.12 36.57 -31.44
N HIS A 360 4.32 36.43 -30.13
CA HIS A 360 4.15 35.15 -29.44
C HIS A 360 2.71 34.63 -29.55
N ILE A 361 1.72 35.45 -29.19
CA ILE A 361 0.31 35.02 -29.18
C ILE A 361 -0.19 34.73 -30.59
N LEU A 362 0.19 35.55 -31.58
CA LEU A 362 -0.16 35.28 -32.98
C LEU A 362 0.46 33.97 -33.49
N SER A 363 1.70 33.67 -33.09
CA SER A 363 2.33 32.38 -33.42
C SER A 363 1.62 31.19 -32.74
N VAL A 364 1.12 31.35 -31.51
CA VAL A 364 0.34 30.31 -30.83
C VAL A 364 -1.01 30.10 -31.53
N ILE A 365 -1.72 31.20 -31.85
CA ILE A 365 -3.01 31.16 -32.56
C ILE A 365 -2.86 30.46 -33.91
N ASN A 366 -1.87 30.84 -34.72
CA ASN A 366 -1.64 30.25 -36.04
C ASN A 366 -1.27 28.76 -35.94
N LYS A 367 -0.41 28.38 -34.99
CA LYS A 367 -0.07 26.96 -34.75
C LYS A 367 -1.32 26.13 -34.42
N PHE A 368 -2.22 26.66 -33.60
CA PHE A 368 -3.43 25.95 -33.20
C PHE A 368 -4.47 25.89 -34.34
N GLU A 369 -4.59 26.94 -35.14
CA GLU A 369 -5.39 26.92 -36.38
C GLU A 369 -4.86 25.89 -37.39
N GLU A 370 -3.54 25.79 -37.60
CA GLU A 370 -2.92 24.76 -38.46
C GLU A 370 -3.18 23.33 -37.96
N MET A 371 -3.30 23.11 -36.64
CA MET A 371 -3.70 21.81 -36.10
C MET A 371 -5.19 21.55 -36.33
N ILE A 372 -6.07 22.53 -36.06
CA ILE A 372 -7.52 22.42 -36.30
C ILE A 372 -7.81 22.03 -37.76
N GLU A 373 -7.21 22.71 -38.73
CA GLU A 373 -7.41 22.40 -40.15
C GLU A 373 -6.85 21.02 -40.54
N ARG A 374 -5.77 20.55 -39.90
CA ARG A 374 -5.25 19.18 -40.10
C ARG A 374 -6.21 18.12 -39.56
N GLU A 375 -6.62 18.24 -38.29
CA GLU A 375 -7.50 17.25 -37.66
C GLU A 375 -8.86 17.19 -38.38
N LYS A 376 -9.36 18.33 -38.85
CA LYS A 376 -10.56 18.44 -39.71
C LYS A 376 -10.38 17.76 -41.07
N ALA A 377 -9.21 17.87 -41.69
CA ALA A 377 -8.90 17.16 -42.94
C ALA A 377 -8.82 15.63 -42.75
N GLU A 378 -8.47 15.16 -41.55
CA GLU A 378 -8.56 13.74 -41.16
C GLU A 378 -10.00 13.29 -40.82
N GLY A 379 -10.96 14.21 -40.83
CA GLY A 379 -12.39 13.93 -40.61
C GLY A 379 -12.83 14.05 -39.14
N MET A 380 -12.03 14.68 -38.28
CA MET A 380 -12.40 14.93 -36.89
C MET A 380 -13.35 16.12 -36.73
N VAL A 381 -14.32 15.98 -35.83
CA VAL A 381 -15.21 17.09 -35.45
C VAL A 381 -14.52 17.99 -34.42
N VAL A 382 -14.16 19.20 -34.85
CA VAL A 382 -13.38 20.18 -34.07
C VAL A 382 -14.09 21.55 -33.93
N GLU A 383 -15.41 21.61 -34.15
CA GLU A 383 -16.21 22.86 -34.14
C GLU A 383 -16.02 23.73 -32.87
N ASN A 384 -15.86 23.10 -31.69
CA ASN A 384 -15.58 23.82 -30.45
C ASN A 384 -14.23 24.54 -30.50
N ALA A 385 -13.19 23.89 -31.04
CA ALA A 385 -11.85 24.47 -31.19
C ALA A 385 -11.85 25.58 -32.25
N GLU A 386 -12.59 25.40 -33.36
CA GLU A 386 -12.80 26.44 -34.39
C GLU A 386 -13.46 27.70 -33.81
N ARG A 387 -14.48 27.53 -32.96
CA ARG A 387 -15.14 28.64 -32.28
C ARG A 387 -14.18 29.37 -31.33
N LEU A 388 -13.45 28.62 -30.49
CA LEU A 388 -12.50 29.18 -29.52
C LEU A 388 -11.32 29.90 -30.21
N ILE A 389 -10.76 29.36 -31.29
CA ILE A 389 -9.67 30.04 -32.03
C ILE A 389 -10.16 31.30 -32.77
N SER A 390 -11.43 31.31 -33.22
CA SER A 390 -12.06 32.52 -33.78
C SER A 390 -12.30 33.59 -32.72
N GLU A 391 -12.69 33.20 -31.51
CA GLU A 391 -12.82 34.12 -30.36
C GLU A 391 -11.44 34.63 -29.91
N ALA A 392 -10.40 33.78 -29.90
CA ALA A 392 -9.02 34.17 -29.62
C ALA A 392 -8.49 35.24 -30.59
N LYS A 393 -8.78 35.10 -31.90
CA LYS A 393 -8.42 36.09 -32.92
C LYS A 393 -9.09 37.45 -32.67
N LYS A 394 -10.37 37.48 -32.33
CA LYS A 394 -11.09 38.73 -31.99
C LYS A 394 -10.49 39.40 -30.76
N ALA A 395 -10.25 38.63 -29.69
CA ALA A 395 -9.60 39.14 -28.48
C ALA A 395 -8.19 39.70 -28.78
N PHE A 396 -7.44 39.09 -29.70
CA PHE A 396 -6.14 39.58 -30.15
C PHE A 396 -6.24 40.92 -30.91
N GLU A 397 -7.17 41.03 -31.86
CA GLU A 397 -7.44 42.26 -32.63
C GLU A 397 -7.89 43.43 -31.73
N GLU A 398 -8.62 43.14 -30.66
CA GLU A 398 -9.06 44.11 -29.64
C GLU A 398 -7.97 44.44 -28.60
N GLY A 399 -6.77 43.86 -28.71
CA GLY A 399 -5.65 44.08 -27.77
C GLY A 399 -5.78 43.35 -26.42
N ARG A 400 -6.75 42.45 -26.28
CA ARG A 400 -7.01 41.64 -25.06
C ARG A 400 -6.11 40.40 -25.04
N TYR A 401 -4.80 40.62 -25.06
CA TYR A 401 -3.76 39.59 -25.25
C TYR A 401 -3.87 38.37 -24.32
N GLN A 402 -4.12 38.58 -23.03
CA GLN A 402 -4.24 37.48 -22.07
C GLN A 402 -5.49 36.62 -22.30
N GLU A 403 -6.61 37.24 -22.72
CA GLU A 403 -7.84 36.54 -23.10
C GLU A 403 -7.64 35.77 -24.40
N ALA A 404 -6.97 36.37 -25.39
CA ALA A 404 -6.61 35.72 -26.64
C ALA A 404 -5.74 34.47 -26.44
N LEU A 405 -4.72 34.54 -25.57
CA LEU A 405 -3.87 33.39 -25.26
C LEU A 405 -4.67 32.27 -24.55
N ASN A 406 -5.52 32.62 -23.57
CA ASN A 406 -6.34 31.64 -22.86
C ASN A 406 -7.31 30.91 -23.81
N LEU A 407 -8.03 31.65 -24.66
CA LEU A 407 -8.95 31.08 -25.66
C LEU A 407 -8.22 30.18 -26.67
N ALA A 408 -7.00 30.55 -27.06
CA ALA A 408 -6.15 29.70 -27.88
C ALA A 408 -5.78 28.39 -27.15
N MET A 409 -5.33 28.46 -25.89
CA MET A 409 -5.00 27.27 -25.09
C MET A 409 -6.23 26.37 -24.80
N GLU A 410 -7.41 26.95 -24.61
CA GLU A 410 -8.66 26.20 -24.51
C GLU A 410 -8.99 25.48 -25.83
N SER A 411 -8.72 26.09 -26.98
CA SER A 411 -8.90 25.43 -28.28
C SER A 411 -7.97 24.21 -28.44
N GLU A 412 -6.69 24.29 -28.01
CA GLU A 412 -5.78 23.13 -28.00
C GLU A 412 -6.31 22.00 -27.10
N GLY A 413 -6.90 22.36 -25.95
CA GLY A 413 -7.55 21.41 -25.06
C GLY A 413 -8.77 20.71 -25.68
N GLU A 414 -9.56 21.41 -26.49
CA GLU A 414 -10.68 20.80 -27.25
C GLU A 414 -10.19 19.91 -28.40
N ILE A 415 -9.12 20.30 -29.12
CA ILE A 415 -8.48 19.45 -30.15
C ILE A 415 -8.03 18.11 -29.53
N GLN A 416 -7.32 18.14 -28.39
CA GLN A 416 -6.82 16.93 -27.73
C GLN A 416 -7.95 16.00 -27.25
N LYS A 417 -9.09 16.57 -26.83
CA LYS A 417 -10.30 15.79 -26.48
C LYS A 417 -10.91 15.13 -27.72
N ALA A 418 -11.04 15.87 -28.82
CA ALA A 418 -11.59 15.36 -30.08
C ALA A 418 -10.71 14.22 -30.63
N ASP A 419 -9.39 14.40 -30.69
CA ASP A 419 -8.42 13.37 -31.08
C ASP A 419 -8.52 12.10 -30.23
N LEU A 420 -8.52 12.24 -28.90
CA LEU A 420 -8.64 11.08 -28.01
C LEU A 420 -9.95 10.30 -28.26
N GLN A 421 -11.08 11.01 -28.38
CA GLN A 421 -12.38 10.38 -28.65
C GLN A 421 -12.39 9.70 -30.02
N HIS A 422 -11.89 10.37 -31.05
CA HIS A 422 -11.79 9.85 -32.41
C HIS A 422 -10.92 8.59 -32.49
N ARG A 423 -9.72 8.60 -31.89
CA ARG A 423 -8.83 7.43 -31.83
C ARG A 423 -9.47 6.26 -31.09
N MET A 424 -10.01 6.49 -29.89
CA MET A 424 -10.67 5.44 -29.12
C MET A 424 -11.86 4.82 -29.88
N ALA A 425 -12.70 5.64 -30.52
CA ALA A 425 -13.81 5.15 -31.32
C ALA A 425 -13.34 4.35 -32.56
N THR A 426 -12.27 4.81 -33.22
CA THR A 426 -11.65 4.11 -34.36
C THR A 426 -11.13 2.73 -33.95
N ASP A 427 -10.34 2.66 -32.87
CA ASP A 427 -9.78 1.42 -32.35
C ASP A 427 -10.88 0.47 -31.87
N GLY A 428 -11.86 0.98 -31.12
CA GLY A 428 -13.03 0.22 -30.66
C GLY A 428 -13.82 -0.38 -31.83
N ILE A 429 -14.13 0.42 -32.85
CA ILE A 429 -14.79 -0.06 -34.08
C ILE A 429 -13.93 -1.09 -34.82
N SER A 430 -12.60 -0.94 -34.85
CA SER A 430 -11.71 -1.91 -35.50
C SER A 430 -11.70 -3.26 -34.76
N SER A 431 -11.63 -3.24 -33.43
CA SER A 431 -11.68 -4.43 -32.57
C SER A 431 -13.03 -5.15 -32.70
N ALA A 432 -14.13 -4.40 -32.64
CA ALA A 432 -15.47 -4.91 -32.86
C ALA A 432 -15.64 -5.54 -34.26
N GLN A 433 -15.08 -4.92 -35.31
CA GLN A 433 -15.04 -5.52 -36.65
C GLN A 433 -14.26 -6.82 -36.70
N ILE A 434 -13.14 -6.93 -36.00
CA ILE A 434 -12.35 -8.17 -35.93
C ILE A 434 -13.15 -9.26 -35.22
N LYS A 435 -13.80 -8.94 -34.09
CA LYS A 435 -14.58 -9.91 -33.31
C LYS A 435 -15.85 -10.37 -34.02
N VAL A 436 -16.60 -9.47 -34.65
CA VAL A 436 -17.76 -9.84 -35.48
C VAL A 436 -17.32 -10.69 -36.70
N LYS A 437 -16.18 -10.39 -37.33
CA LYS A 437 -15.62 -11.26 -38.39
C LYS A 437 -15.11 -12.61 -37.90
N GLU A 438 -14.64 -12.71 -36.64
CA GLU A 438 -14.28 -13.99 -36.02
C GLU A 438 -15.55 -14.82 -35.79
N LEU A 439 -16.59 -14.20 -35.25
CA LEU A 439 -17.92 -14.77 -35.05
C LEU A 439 -18.54 -15.29 -36.37
N ASP A 440 -18.44 -14.52 -37.46
CA ASP A 440 -18.87 -14.94 -38.80
C ASP A 440 -18.12 -16.18 -39.31
N LYS A 441 -16.80 -16.26 -39.09
CA LYS A 441 -15.96 -17.40 -39.53
C LYS A 441 -16.32 -18.69 -38.80
N GLU A 442 -16.72 -18.61 -37.53
CA GLU A 442 -17.24 -19.73 -36.75
C GLU A 442 -18.67 -20.15 -37.20
N GLY A 443 -19.28 -19.41 -38.15
CA GLY A 443 -20.63 -19.64 -38.69
C GLY A 443 -21.75 -19.02 -37.85
N ILE A 444 -21.40 -18.24 -36.82
CA ILE A 444 -22.33 -17.73 -35.81
C ILE A 444 -22.87 -16.37 -36.25
N VAL A 445 -23.65 -16.32 -37.34
CA VAL A 445 -24.36 -15.08 -37.71
C VAL A 445 -25.29 -14.66 -36.56
N ASP A 446 -24.93 -13.60 -35.85
CA ASP A 446 -25.76 -12.92 -34.84
C ASP A 446 -26.21 -11.55 -35.37
N THR A 447 -27.49 -11.21 -35.19
CA THR A 447 -28.05 -9.97 -35.73
C THR A 447 -27.81 -8.75 -34.85
N GLU A 448 -27.63 -8.91 -33.54
CA GLU A 448 -27.51 -7.77 -32.62
C GLU A 448 -26.10 -7.19 -32.61
N ALA A 449 -25.07 -8.03 -32.57
CA ALA A 449 -23.67 -7.59 -32.69
C ALA A 449 -23.43 -6.88 -34.04
N HIS A 450 -24.06 -7.37 -35.12
CA HIS A 450 -24.03 -6.71 -36.43
C HIS A 450 -24.75 -5.35 -36.45
N LYS A 451 -25.93 -5.24 -35.83
CA LYS A 451 -26.65 -3.97 -35.70
C LYS A 451 -25.85 -2.96 -34.88
N LYS A 452 -25.36 -3.35 -33.69
CA LYS A 452 -24.53 -2.49 -32.83
C LYS A 452 -23.28 -2.01 -33.55
N LEU A 453 -22.59 -2.89 -34.27
CA LEU A 453 -21.43 -2.51 -35.09
C LEU A 453 -21.80 -1.56 -36.25
N TYR A 454 -22.99 -1.69 -36.84
CA TYR A 454 -23.49 -0.74 -37.83
C TYR A 454 -23.82 0.63 -37.21
N LEU A 455 -24.53 0.66 -36.07
CA LEU A 455 -24.82 1.88 -35.32
C LEU A 455 -23.53 2.61 -34.91
N ALA A 456 -22.52 1.88 -34.44
CA ALA A 456 -21.21 2.43 -34.11
C ALA A 456 -20.57 3.16 -35.31
N LYS A 457 -20.60 2.56 -36.50
CA LYS A 457 -20.07 3.14 -37.74
C LYS A 457 -20.89 4.34 -38.24
N ASP A 458 -22.21 4.34 -38.04
CA ASP A 458 -23.08 5.46 -38.43
C ASP A 458 -22.90 6.67 -37.50
N LEU A 459 -22.81 6.44 -36.19
CA LEU A 459 -22.55 7.48 -35.19
C LEU A 459 -21.15 8.09 -35.35
N TYR A 460 -20.14 7.26 -35.64
CA TYR A 460 -18.78 7.71 -35.96
C TYR A 460 -18.75 8.66 -37.16
N LYS A 461 -19.50 8.36 -38.23
CA LYS A 461 -19.64 9.25 -39.40
C LYS A 461 -20.37 10.56 -39.10
N LYS A 462 -21.16 10.61 -38.02
CA LYS A 462 -21.85 11.80 -37.53
C LYS A 462 -21.04 12.59 -36.50
N GLY A 463 -19.81 12.16 -36.18
CA GLY A 463 -18.95 12.78 -35.18
C GLY A 463 -19.27 12.41 -33.72
N ASP A 464 -20.26 11.54 -33.47
CA ASP A 464 -20.60 11.10 -32.12
C ASP A 464 -19.70 9.92 -31.71
N TYR A 465 -18.42 10.24 -31.48
CA TYR A 465 -17.38 9.26 -31.15
C TYR A 465 -17.65 8.53 -29.82
N VAL A 466 -18.28 9.21 -28.85
CA VAL A 466 -18.58 8.63 -27.53
C VAL A 466 -19.62 7.52 -27.64
N ASN A 467 -20.74 7.76 -28.32
CA ASN A 467 -21.73 6.70 -28.52
C ASN A 467 -21.25 5.67 -29.55
N ALA A 468 -20.46 6.06 -30.56
CA ALA A 468 -19.83 5.14 -31.49
C ALA A 468 -18.94 4.10 -30.79
N LEU A 469 -18.05 4.55 -29.88
CA LEU A 469 -17.22 3.68 -29.06
C LEU A 469 -18.07 2.74 -28.21
N LYS A 470 -19.11 3.26 -27.54
CA LYS A 470 -20.01 2.46 -26.69
C LYS A 470 -20.62 1.30 -27.47
N TYR A 471 -21.26 1.55 -28.61
CA TYR A 471 -21.87 0.49 -29.42
C TYR A 471 -20.83 -0.46 -30.03
N ALA A 472 -19.61 0.00 -30.30
CA ALA A 472 -18.52 -0.89 -30.72
C ALA A 472 -18.09 -1.84 -29.60
N MET A 473 -17.96 -1.37 -28.37
CA MET A 473 -17.65 -2.21 -27.21
C MET A 473 -18.76 -3.25 -26.97
N GLU A 474 -20.03 -2.84 -26.96
CA GLU A 474 -21.17 -3.74 -26.80
C GLU A 474 -21.22 -4.82 -27.91
N ALA A 475 -20.88 -4.47 -29.16
CA ALA A 475 -20.80 -5.43 -30.26
C ALA A 475 -19.63 -6.42 -30.11
N ALA A 476 -18.48 -5.96 -29.61
CA ALA A 476 -17.31 -6.79 -29.39
C ALA A 476 -17.50 -7.78 -28.22
N GLU A 477 -18.14 -7.34 -27.14
CA GLU A 477 -18.47 -8.17 -25.98
C GLU A 477 -19.48 -9.27 -26.34
N GLU A 478 -20.56 -8.91 -27.03
CA GLU A 478 -21.58 -9.86 -27.50
C GLU A 478 -20.99 -10.92 -28.44
N ALA A 479 -20.16 -10.50 -29.41
CA ALA A 479 -19.44 -11.42 -30.29
C ALA A 479 -18.47 -12.34 -29.52
N THR A 480 -17.74 -11.82 -28.53
CA THR A 480 -16.78 -12.61 -27.74
C THR A 480 -17.49 -13.67 -26.91
N SER A 481 -18.56 -13.31 -26.20
CA SER A 481 -19.37 -14.22 -25.40
C SER A 481 -19.93 -15.38 -26.24
N LEU A 482 -20.43 -15.09 -27.45
CA LEU A 482 -20.95 -16.12 -28.36
C LEU A 482 -19.87 -17.08 -28.87
N ILE A 483 -18.66 -16.57 -29.19
CA ILE A 483 -17.51 -17.39 -29.60
C ILE A 483 -17.08 -18.34 -28.47
N GLU A 484 -16.97 -17.84 -27.24
CA GLU A 484 -16.53 -18.65 -26.08
C GLU A 484 -17.54 -19.75 -25.75
N ASN A 485 -18.85 -19.42 -25.70
CA ASN A 485 -19.90 -20.40 -25.48
C ASN A 485 -19.90 -21.52 -26.54
N TYR A 486 -19.70 -21.18 -27.81
CA TYR A 486 -19.60 -22.17 -28.90
C TYR A 486 -18.38 -23.08 -28.74
N ARG A 487 -17.20 -22.53 -28.40
CA ARG A 487 -15.96 -23.31 -28.20
C ARG A 487 -16.10 -24.31 -27.04
N VAL A 488 -16.64 -23.89 -25.89
CA VAL A 488 -16.89 -24.78 -24.74
C VAL A 488 -17.81 -25.95 -25.13
N LEU A 489 -18.88 -25.68 -25.88
CA LEU A 489 -19.82 -26.71 -26.30
C LEU A 489 -19.23 -27.67 -27.35
N GLN A 490 -18.34 -27.19 -28.24
CA GLN A 490 -17.59 -28.06 -29.17
C GLN A 490 -16.63 -29.01 -28.41
N GLU A 491 -15.93 -28.52 -27.38
CA GLU A 491 -15.08 -29.37 -26.53
C GLU A 491 -15.89 -30.40 -25.74
N MET A 492 -17.05 -30.01 -25.20
CA MET A 492 -18.00 -30.94 -24.58
C MET A 492 -18.43 -32.01 -25.59
N PHE A 493 -18.91 -31.62 -26.77
CA PHE A 493 -19.29 -32.53 -27.85
C PHE A 493 -18.18 -33.53 -28.20
N GLY A 494 -16.93 -33.06 -28.30
CA GLY A 494 -15.76 -33.90 -28.53
C GLY A 494 -15.55 -34.96 -27.44
N ARG A 495 -15.66 -34.57 -26.16
CA ARG A 495 -15.58 -35.49 -25.02
C ARG A 495 -16.71 -36.53 -25.03
N VAL A 496 -17.95 -36.11 -25.23
CA VAL A 496 -19.12 -37.02 -25.28
C VAL A 496 -18.95 -38.05 -26.38
N LYS A 497 -18.56 -37.61 -27.59
CA LYS A 497 -18.30 -38.50 -28.73
C LYS A 497 -17.22 -39.54 -28.44
N GLY A 498 -16.10 -39.12 -27.81
CA GLY A 498 -15.02 -40.01 -27.42
C GLY A 498 -15.45 -41.06 -26.39
N ARG A 499 -16.23 -40.63 -25.38
CA ARG A 499 -16.79 -41.54 -24.36
C ARG A 499 -17.75 -42.55 -24.97
N LEU A 500 -18.67 -42.11 -25.83
CA LEU A 500 -19.63 -42.96 -26.53
C LEU A 500 -18.92 -44.06 -27.35
N SER A 501 -17.94 -43.69 -28.18
CA SER A 501 -17.18 -44.65 -29.00
C SER A 501 -16.40 -45.70 -28.17
N SER A 502 -15.98 -45.33 -26.96
CA SER A 502 -15.31 -46.24 -26.03
C SER A 502 -16.29 -47.27 -25.47
N LEU A 503 -17.52 -46.85 -25.13
CA LEU A 503 -18.56 -47.72 -24.56
C LEU A 503 -19.14 -48.68 -25.60
N THR A 504 -19.32 -48.23 -26.86
CA THR A 504 -19.68 -49.12 -27.98
C THR A 504 -18.64 -50.24 -28.18
N THR A 505 -17.35 -49.95 -27.94
CA THR A 505 -16.26 -50.94 -28.07
C THR A 505 -16.34 -52.04 -26.99
N PHE A 506 -16.91 -51.76 -25.81
CA PHE A 506 -17.19 -52.75 -24.77
C PHE A 506 -18.48 -53.56 -25.01
N GLY A 507 -19.18 -53.33 -26.13
CA GLY A 507 -20.46 -53.99 -26.45
C GLY A 507 -21.65 -53.45 -25.66
N ILE A 508 -21.52 -52.27 -25.04
CA ILE A 508 -22.62 -51.60 -24.34
C ILE A 508 -23.49 -50.90 -25.40
N ASP A 509 -24.78 -51.20 -25.40
CA ASP A 509 -25.77 -50.47 -26.20
C ASP A 509 -25.84 -49.00 -25.75
N VAL A 510 -25.68 -48.09 -26.70
CA VAL A 510 -25.66 -46.63 -26.53
C VAL A 510 -26.38 -45.91 -27.70
N ASP A 511 -27.32 -46.61 -28.36
CA ASP A 511 -27.98 -46.10 -29.57
C ASP A 511 -28.85 -44.86 -29.33
N ASP A 512 -29.47 -44.74 -28.15
CA ASP A 512 -30.29 -43.57 -27.80
C ASP A 512 -29.42 -42.36 -27.46
N GLU A 513 -28.33 -42.57 -26.73
CA GLU A 513 -27.30 -41.57 -26.47
C GLU A 513 -26.67 -41.05 -27.77
N ALA A 514 -26.49 -41.91 -28.77
CA ALA A 514 -26.01 -41.53 -30.10
C ALA A 514 -27.04 -40.68 -30.89
N LYS A 515 -28.34 -40.96 -30.75
CA LYS A 515 -29.42 -40.13 -31.33
C LYS A 515 -29.44 -38.75 -30.66
N THR A 516 -29.40 -38.69 -29.33
CA THR A 516 -29.41 -37.42 -28.59
C THR A 516 -28.14 -36.60 -28.85
N LEU A 517 -26.96 -37.23 -28.97
CA LEU A 517 -25.73 -36.54 -29.41
C LEU A 517 -25.85 -35.96 -30.83
N SER A 518 -26.53 -36.67 -31.74
CA SER A 518 -26.84 -36.15 -33.09
C SER A 518 -27.83 -34.97 -33.06
N GLN A 519 -28.80 -34.98 -32.14
CA GLN A 519 -29.70 -33.85 -31.90
C GLN A 519 -28.96 -32.66 -31.28
N ALA A 520 -28.09 -32.89 -30.30
CA ALA A 520 -27.22 -31.87 -29.70
C ALA A 520 -26.35 -31.19 -30.77
N LYS A 521 -25.78 -31.98 -31.70
CA LYS A 521 -25.03 -31.43 -32.85
C LYS A 521 -25.90 -30.52 -33.73
N LYS A 522 -27.14 -30.91 -34.00
CA LYS A 522 -28.10 -30.09 -34.77
C LYS A 522 -28.48 -28.82 -34.01
N ALA A 523 -28.74 -28.89 -32.71
CA ALA A 523 -29.04 -27.73 -31.87
C ALA A 523 -27.86 -26.75 -31.83
N LEU A 524 -26.63 -27.27 -31.73
CA LEU A 524 -25.38 -26.50 -31.76
C LEU A 524 -25.17 -25.82 -33.12
N GLN A 525 -25.47 -26.52 -34.24
CA GLN A 525 -25.50 -25.92 -35.59
C GLN A 525 -26.64 -24.90 -35.79
N GLN A 526 -27.77 -25.09 -35.10
CA GLN A 526 -28.91 -24.17 -35.06
C GLN A 526 -28.74 -23.05 -34.01
N LYS A 527 -27.56 -22.93 -33.40
CA LYS A 527 -27.18 -21.87 -32.42
C LYS A 527 -28.02 -21.86 -31.14
N LYS A 528 -28.66 -22.99 -30.83
CA LYS A 528 -29.44 -23.17 -29.61
C LYS A 528 -28.54 -23.68 -28.48
N PHE A 529 -27.67 -22.81 -27.98
CA PHE A 529 -26.59 -23.18 -27.05
C PHE A 529 -27.09 -23.85 -25.76
N ASN A 530 -28.19 -23.35 -25.17
CA ASN A 530 -28.76 -23.95 -23.96
C ASN A 530 -29.33 -25.35 -24.21
N GLU A 531 -30.16 -25.52 -25.26
CA GLU A 531 -30.69 -26.84 -25.65
C GLU A 531 -29.55 -27.83 -25.97
N ALA A 532 -28.51 -27.38 -26.70
CA ALA A 532 -27.34 -28.20 -27.01
C ALA A 532 -26.55 -28.59 -25.75
N ARG A 533 -26.43 -27.68 -24.78
CA ARG A 533 -25.76 -27.93 -23.50
C ARG A 533 -26.48 -28.98 -22.68
N GLU A 534 -27.79 -28.81 -22.47
CA GLU A 534 -28.62 -29.75 -21.72
C GLU A 534 -28.56 -31.15 -22.33
N MET A 535 -28.66 -31.27 -23.66
CA MET A 535 -28.51 -32.56 -24.35
C MET A 535 -27.12 -33.19 -24.19
N LEU A 536 -26.04 -32.41 -24.11
CA LEU A 536 -24.69 -32.94 -23.91
C LEU A 536 -24.44 -33.37 -22.46
N GLU A 537 -24.97 -32.63 -21.48
CA GLU A 537 -24.89 -32.97 -20.06
C GLU A 537 -25.71 -34.25 -19.76
N ASP A 538 -26.93 -34.36 -20.31
CA ASP A 538 -27.78 -35.56 -20.17
C ASP A 538 -27.13 -36.81 -20.80
N VAL A 539 -26.61 -36.70 -22.03
CA VAL A 539 -25.92 -37.83 -22.68
C VAL A 539 -24.70 -38.28 -21.87
N MET A 540 -23.89 -37.36 -21.33
CA MET A 540 -22.74 -37.73 -20.50
C MET A 540 -23.15 -38.51 -19.26
N LYS A 541 -24.18 -38.04 -18.55
CA LYS A 541 -24.72 -38.71 -17.36
C LYS A 541 -25.21 -40.13 -17.69
N ASN A 542 -25.99 -40.28 -18.76
CA ASN A 542 -26.55 -41.57 -19.16
C ASN A 542 -25.45 -42.56 -19.60
N LEU A 543 -24.39 -42.09 -20.27
CA LEU A 543 -23.21 -42.90 -20.61
C LEU A 543 -22.40 -43.34 -19.38
N GLU A 544 -22.33 -42.51 -18.33
CA GLU A 544 -21.68 -42.87 -17.06
C GLU A 544 -22.50 -43.91 -16.27
N GLU A 545 -23.83 -43.74 -16.22
CA GLU A 545 -24.75 -44.70 -15.60
C GLU A 545 -24.64 -46.09 -16.28
N ARG A 546 -24.71 -46.16 -17.62
CA ARG A 546 -24.54 -47.44 -18.36
C ARG A 546 -23.18 -48.09 -18.12
N TYR A 547 -22.09 -47.32 -18.06
CA TYR A 547 -20.77 -47.87 -17.75
C TYR A 547 -20.69 -48.44 -16.34
N SER A 548 -21.26 -47.74 -15.34
CA SER A 548 -21.25 -48.21 -13.96
C SER A 548 -21.99 -49.54 -13.78
N ALA A 549 -23.12 -49.72 -14.48
CA ALA A 549 -23.87 -50.97 -14.50
C ALA A 549 -23.03 -52.12 -15.11
N TYR A 550 -22.42 -51.89 -16.29
CA TYR A 550 -21.57 -52.88 -16.96
C TYR A 550 -20.41 -53.37 -16.08
N ILE A 551 -19.73 -52.47 -15.35
CA ILE A 551 -18.65 -52.86 -14.43
C ILE A 551 -19.19 -53.72 -13.28
N LYS A 552 -20.35 -53.37 -12.71
CA LYS A 552 -20.98 -54.13 -11.62
C LYS A 552 -21.36 -55.55 -12.06
N ASP A 553 -21.97 -55.69 -13.23
CA ASP A 553 -22.34 -57.01 -13.78
C ASP A 553 -21.12 -57.90 -14.01
N ARG A 554 -19.99 -57.32 -14.46
CA ARG A 554 -18.72 -58.03 -14.64
C ARG A 554 -18.07 -58.45 -13.31
N LEU A 555 -18.28 -57.67 -12.24
CA LEU A 555 -17.85 -58.03 -10.87
C LEU A 555 -18.65 -59.23 -10.34
N GLU A 556 -19.97 -59.20 -10.50
CA GLU A 556 -20.86 -60.28 -10.08
C GLU A 556 -20.61 -61.58 -10.87
N PHE A 557 -20.34 -61.48 -12.17
CA PHE A 557 -19.90 -62.61 -13.00
C PHE A 557 -18.66 -63.32 -12.43
N ALA A 558 -17.59 -62.57 -12.11
CA ALA A 558 -16.36 -63.13 -11.55
C ALA A 558 -16.61 -63.86 -10.22
N LYS A 559 -17.37 -63.25 -9.31
CA LYS A 559 -17.71 -63.82 -8.00
C LYS A 559 -18.52 -65.11 -8.14
N SER A 560 -19.51 -65.14 -9.03
CA SER A 560 -20.32 -66.34 -9.29
C SER A 560 -19.49 -67.52 -9.82
N LEU A 561 -18.48 -67.24 -10.66
CA LEU A 561 -17.64 -68.25 -11.29
C LEU A 561 -16.63 -68.86 -10.31
N ILE A 562 -16.07 -68.05 -9.40
CA ILE A 562 -15.23 -68.52 -8.28
C ILE A 562 -16.05 -69.39 -7.33
N GLU A 563 -17.27 -68.96 -6.96
CA GLU A 563 -18.13 -69.74 -6.07
C GLU A 563 -18.47 -71.12 -6.67
N ARG A 564 -18.72 -71.16 -8.00
CA ARG A 564 -18.93 -72.41 -8.74
C ARG A 564 -17.68 -73.30 -8.72
N ALA A 565 -16.48 -72.73 -8.86
CA ALA A 565 -15.22 -73.49 -8.80
C ALA A 565 -15.03 -74.12 -7.41
N ALA A 566 -15.28 -73.35 -6.36
CA ALA A 566 -15.21 -73.80 -4.97
C ALA A 566 -16.21 -74.91 -4.65
N LYS A 567 -17.45 -74.83 -5.17
CA LYS A 567 -18.48 -75.88 -5.05
C LYS A 567 -18.07 -77.21 -5.69
N LEU A 568 -17.33 -77.15 -6.79
CA LEU A 568 -16.78 -78.34 -7.47
C LEU A 568 -15.54 -78.92 -6.79
N GLY A 569 -15.03 -78.28 -5.74
CA GLY A 569 -13.85 -78.73 -4.99
C GLY A 569 -12.53 -78.14 -5.48
N TYR A 570 -12.53 -77.20 -6.42
CA TYR A 570 -11.33 -76.45 -6.79
C TYR A 570 -11.19 -75.20 -5.90
N LYS A 571 -10.11 -75.13 -5.12
CA LYS A 571 -9.72 -73.95 -4.35
C LYS A 571 -8.23 -73.70 -4.59
N SER A 572 -7.87 -72.44 -4.80
CA SER A 572 -6.51 -72.01 -5.12
C SER A 572 -6.25 -70.63 -4.51
N GLU A 573 -5.13 -70.49 -3.80
CA GLU A 573 -4.71 -69.21 -3.23
C GLU A 573 -4.55 -68.12 -4.31
N GLN A 574 -4.23 -68.52 -5.54
CA GLN A 574 -4.14 -67.61 -6.70
C GLN A 574 -5.50 -67.03 -7.08
N LEU A 575 -6.59 -67.81 -7.02
CA LEU A 575 -7.94 -67.29 -7.24
C LEU A 575 -8.37 -66.33 -6.13
N ASP A 576 -8.07 -66.66 -4.87
CA ASP A 576 -8.40 -65.80 -3.73
C ASP A 576 -7.62 -64.48 -3.77
N ALA A 577 -6.38 -64.48 -4.28
CA ALA A 577 -5.59 -63.27 -4.52
C ALA A 577 -6.20 -62.43 -5.66
N MET A 578 -6.44 -63.03 -6.83
CA MET A 578 -7.07 -62.36 -7.98
C MET A 578 -8.45 -61.75 -7.63
N ALA A 579 -9.25 -62.45 -6.81
CA ALA A 579 -10.54 -61.95 -6.35
C ALA A 579 -10.41 -60.66 -5.51
N ARG A 580 -9.42 -60.59 -4.62
CA ARG A 580 -9.12 -59.37 -3.84
C ARG A 580 -8.64 -58.25 -4.74
N GLU A 581 -7.73 -58.53 -5.67
CA GLU A 581 -7.26 -57.52 -6.62
C GLU A 581 -8.37 -56.96 -7.51
N VAL A 582 -9.38 -57.77 -7.86
CA VAL A 582 -10.60 -57.32 -8.56
C VAL A 582 -11.47 -56.40 -7.69
N ASP A 583 -11.71 -56.76 -6.43
CA ASP A 583 -12.45 -55.91 -5.50
C ASP A 583 -11.70 -54.61 -5.18
N ASP A 584 -10.38 -54.65 -5.00
CA ASP A 584 -9.53 -53.48 -4.80
C ASP A 584 -9.52 -52.57 -6.05
N ALA A 585 -9.35 -53.13 -7.25
CA ALA A 585 -9.40 -52.38 -8.49
C ALA A 585 -10.79 -51.74 -8.74
N TYR A 586 -11.87 -52.40 -8.32
CA TYR A 586 -13.22 -51.82 -8.34
C TYR A 586 -13.36 -50.66 -7.34
N ASN A 587 -12.92 -50.85 -6.08
CA ASN A 587 -13.00 -49.84 -5.02
C ASN A 587 -12.16 -48.59 -5.30
N VAL A 588 -11.01 -48.73 -5.96
CA VAL A 588 -10.12 -47.63 -6.37
C VAL A 588 -10.56 -47.00 -7.72
N GLY A 589 -11.48 -47.63 -8.45
CA GLY A 589 -11.98 -47.15 -9.75
C GLY A 589 -11.05 -47.47 -10.94
N GLU A 590 -10.10 -48.41 -10.78
CA GLU A 590 -9.22 -48.91 -11.85
C GLU A 590 -9.96 -49.90 -12.79
N TYR A 591 -11.10 -49.47 -13.34
CA TYR A 591 -12.05 -50.35 -14.03
C TYR A 591 -11.46 -51.13 -15.22
N ASN A 592 -10.49 -50.58 -15.95
CA ASN A 592 -9.81 -51.30 -17.03
C ASN A 592 -8.99 -52.51 -16.52
N LYS A 593 -8.31 -52.35 -15.37
CA LYS A 593 -7.52 -53.41 -14.73
C LYS A 593 -8.44 -54.46 -14.10
N MET A 594 -9.52 -54.01 -13.46
CA MET A 594 -10.59 -54.88 -12.97
C MET A 594 -11.13 -55.78 -14.10
N LEU A 595 -11.47 -55.21 -15.26
CA LEU A 595 -11.98 -55.99 -16.39
C LEU A 595 -10.99 -57.06 -16.90
N SER A 596 -9.69 -56.73 -16.99
CA SER A 596 -8.68 -57.73 -17.36
C SER A 596 -8.53 -58.86 -16.34
N LEU A 597 -8.56 -58.53 -15.04
CA LEU A 597 -8.46 -59.53 -13.97
C LEU A 597 -9.70 -60.46 -13.94
N VAL A 598 -10.90 -59.95 -14.25
CA VAL A 598 -12.12 -60.77 -14.40
C VAL A 598 -11.95 -61.83 -15.50
N ASP A 599 -11.32 -61.51 -16.63
CA ASP A 599 -11.05 -62.47 -17.71
C ASP A 599 -9.95 -63.48 -17.36
N GLU A 600 -9.01 -63.13 -16.47
CA GLU A 600 -8.00 -64.06 -15.95
C GLU A 600 -8.60 -65.04 -14.93
N ILE A 601 -9.43 -64.55 -14.00
CA ILE A 601 -10.21 -65.37 -13.06
C ILE A 601 -11.02 -66.42 -13.83
N ALA A 602 -11.68 -66.03 -14.92
CA ALA A 602 -12.46 -66.96 -15.71
C ALA A 602 -11.61 -68.12 -16.27
N LYS A 603 -10.44 -67.81 -16.86
CA LYS A 603 -9.53 -68.83 -17.41
C LYS A 603 -9.04 -69.80 -16.32
N GLU A 604 -8.64 -69.29 -15.15
CA GLU A 604 -8.12 -70.14 -14.08
C GLU A 604 -9.23 -70.99 -13.43
N CYS A 605 -10.45 -70.46 -13.28
CA CYS A 605 -11.61 -71.23 -12.82
C CYS A 605 -11.92 -72.42 -13.74
N HIS A 606 -12.01 -72.23 -15.06
CA HIS A 606 -12.26 -73.32 -16.01
C HIS A 606 -11.15 -74.39 -15.99
N LYS A 607 -9.88 -73.95 -15.93
CA LYS A 607 -8.70 -74.82 -15.79
C LYS A 607 -8.75 -75.64 -14.50
N GLY A 608 -9.10 -75.01 -13.38
CA GLY A 608 -9.22 -75.65 -12.06
C GLY A 608 -10.35 -76.68 -11.98
N MET A 609 -11.55 -76.33 -12.46
CA MET A 609 -12.69 -77.25 -12.52
C MET A 609 -12.37 -78.50 -13.35
N ARG A 610 -11.74 -78.33 -14.53
CA ARG A 610 -11.31 -79.44 -15.40
C ARG A 610 -10.40 -80.43 -14.65
N ALA A 611 -9.39 -79.93 -13.94
CA ALA A 611 -8.43 -80.77 -13.21
C ALA A 611 -9.09 -81.61 -12.09
N VAL A 612 -10.13 -81.10 -11.41
CA VAL A 612 -10.84 -81.87 -10.37
C VAL A 612 -11.62 -83.04 -10.98
N VAL A 613 -12.30 -82.82 -12.11
CA VAL A 613 -13.00 -83.90 -12.83
C VAL A 613 -12.02 -84.97 -13.30
N GLU A 614 -10.90 -84.57 -13.91
CA GLU A 614 -9.86 -85.49 -14.40
C GLU A 614 -9.26 -86.35 -13.27
N SER A 615 -8.97 -85.74 -12.11
CA SER A 615 -8.47 -86.44 -10.92
C SER A 615 -9.45 -87.53 -10.45
N ARG A 616 -10.75 -87.20 -10.40
CA ARG A 616 -11.81 -88.16 -10.03
C ARG A 616 -12.01 -89.27 -11.06
N LEU A 617 -11.87 -88.94 -12.35
CA LEU A 617 -11.99 -89.90 -13.43
C LEU A 617 -10.87 -90.96 -13.37
N ASN A 618 -9.63 -90.52 -13.12
CA ASN A 618 -8.47 -91.39 -12.90
C ASN A 618 -8.61 -92.29 -11.66
N ALA A 619 -9.25 -91.80 -10.59
CA ALA A 619 -9.52 -92.61 -9.38
C ALA A 619 -10.52 -93.74 -9.68
N CYS A 620 -11.60 -93.43 -10.40
CA CYS A 620 -12.61 -94.41 -10.83
C CYS A 620 -11.99 -95.48 -11.76
N GLU A 621 -11.14 -95.08 -12.73
CA GLU A 621 -10.43 -96.00 -13.62
C GLU A 621 -9.51 -96.98 -12.87
N ASN A 622 -8.85 -96.54 -11.80
CA ASN A 622 -8.04 -97.44 -10.98
C ASN A 622 -8.90 -98.39 -10.14
N GLY A 623 -10.04 -97.94 -9.62
CA GLY A 623 -11.00 -98.79 -8.92
C GLY A 623 -11.58 -99.91 -9.79
N LEU A 624 -11.72 -99.71 -11.11
CA LEU A 624 -12.18 -100.77 -12.02
C LEU A 624 -11.27 -102.01 -12.04
N LYS A 625 -9.98 -101.86 -11.75
CA LYS A 625 -9.03 -103.00 -11.68
C LYS A 625 -9.41 -103.96 -10.55
N THR A 626 -9.83 -103.45 -9.39
CA THR A 626 -10.19 -104.30 -8.24
C THR A 626 -11.51 -105.04 -8.46
N VAL A 627 -12.41 -104.52 -9.29
CA VAL A 627 -13.63 -105.20 -9.74
C VAL A 627 -13.28 -106.40 -10.63
N LEU A 628 -12.33 -106.24 -11.55
CA LEU A 628 -11.84 -107.31 -12.42
C LEU A 628 -11.14 -108.42 -11.62
N ASP A 629 -10.27 -108.07 -10.67
CA ASP A 629 -9.57 -109.04 -9.80
C ASP A 629 -10.54 -109.89 -8.95
N ALA A 630 -11.71 -109.34 -8.59
CA ALA A 630 -12.76 -110.05 -7.88
C ALA A 630 -13.61 -110.99 -8.78
N GLY A 631 -13.38 -111.00 -10.10
CA GLY A 631 -14.11 -111.81 -11.07
C GLY A 631 -15.47 -111.23 -11.48
N ILE A 632 -15.66 -109.91 -11.35
CA ILE A 632 -16.92 -109.20 -11.64
C ILE A 632 -16.83 -108.52 -13.03
N SER A 633 -17.95 -108.43 -13.76
CA SER A 633 -17.95 -107.87 -15.13
C SER A 633 -17.81 -106.34 -15.17
N ASP A 634 -17.02 -105.85 -16.12
CA ASP A 634 -16.57 -104.46 -16.29
C ASP A 634 -17.47 -103.59 -17.20
N LYS A 635 -18.27 -104.20 -18.08
CA LYS A 635 -19.00 -103.49 -19.17
C LYS A 635 -19.81 -102.28 -18.72
N MET A 636 -20.54 -102.39 -17.59
CA MET A 636 -21.37 -101.31 -17.06
C MET A 636 -20.52 -100.11 -16.61
N PHE A 637 -19.40 -100.38 -15.94
CA PHE A 637 -18.47 -99.39 -15.42
C PHE A 637 -17.79 -98.61 -16.56
N MET A 638 -17.36 -99.29 -17.63
CA MET A 638 -16.76 -98.66 -18.81
C MET A 638 -17.70 -97.69 -19.54
N SER A 639 -19.02 -97.95 -19.54
CA SER A 639 -20.00 -97.01 -20.12
C SER A 639 -20.02 -95.68 -19.37
N MET A 640 -20.07 -95.73 -18.03
CA MET A 640 -20.17 -94.54 -17.17
C MET A 640 -18.92 -93.65 -17.28
N LEU A 641 -17.73 -94.25 -17.38
CA LEU A 641 -16.48 -93.50 -17.56
C LEU A 641 -16.45 -92.72 -18.90
N ASN A 642 -16.96 -93.31 -19.98
CA ASN A 642 -17.02 -92.64 -21.28
C ASN A 642 -18.02 -91.46 -21.29
N ASP A 643 -19.17 -91.60 -20.62
CA ASP A 643 -20.14 -90.51 -20.49
C ASP A 643 -19.55 -89.34 -19.66
N ALA A 644 -18.81 -89.64 -18.58
CA ALA A 644 -18.09 -88.62 -17.81
C ALA A 644 -17.03 -87.87 -18.65
N ARG A 645 -16.24 -88.60 -19.47
CA ARG A 645 -15.28 -87.99 -20.41
C ARG A 645 -15.96 -87.07 -21.42
N LYS A 646 -17.13 -87.44 -21.95
CA LYS A 646 -17.89 -86.58 -22.88
C LYS A 646 -18.33 -85.27 -22.21
N LYS A 647 -18.86 -85.34 -20.99
CA LYS A 647 -19.29 -84.15 -20.22
C LYS A 647 -18.12 -83.22 -19.86
N LEU A 648 -16.95 -83.77 -19.59
CA LEU A 648 -15.72 -83.00 -19.41
C LEU A 648 -15.30 -82.22 -20.69
N GLY A 649 -15.45 -82.85 -21.86
CA GLY A 649 -15.20 -82.20 -23.16
C GLY A 649 -16.20 -81.10 -23.51
N GLU A 650 -17.45 -81.20 -23.03
CA GLU A 650 -18.48 -80.16 -23.13
C GLU A 650 -18.35 -79.05 -22.06
N GLU A 651 -17.29 -79.05 -21.24
CA GLU A 651 -17.07 -78.17 -20.08
C GLU A 651 -18.19 -78.22 -19.01
N LYS A 652 -18.95 -79.32 -18.97
CA LYS A 652 -20.03 -79.57 -18.00
C LYS A 652 -19.50 -80.34 -16.80
N TYR A 653 -18.62 -79.68 -16.04
CA TYR A 653 -17.88 -80.28 -14.94
C TYR A 653 -18.77 -80.89 -13.84
N GLU A 654 -19.91 -80.24 -13.53
CA GLU A 654 -20.92 -80.73 -12.57
C GLU A 654 -21.55 -82.06 -13.02
N GLU A 655 -21.98 -82.15 -14.27
CA GLU A 655 -22.57 -83.36 -14.84
C GLU A 655 -21.55 -84.51 -14.88
N ALA A 656 -20.29 -84.22 -15.19
CA ALA A 656 -19.21 -85.21 -15.22
C ALA A 656 -18.94 -85.81 -13.82
N LEU A 657 -18.86 -84.98 -12.76
CA LEU A 657 -18.65 -85.46 -11.39
C LEU A 657 -19.82 -86.28 -10.85
N ALA A 658 -21.06 -85.93 -11.20
CA ALA A 658 -22.24 -86.69 -10.80
C ALA A 658 -22.21 -88.14 -11.33
N ILE A 659 -21.73 -88.35 -12.56
CA ILE A 659 -21.57 -89.68 -13.16
C ILE A 659 -20.49 -90.49 -12.42
N LEU A 660 -19.36 -89.85 -12.07
CA LEU A 660 -18.25 -90.49 -11.37
C LEU A 660 -18.59 -90.91 -9.93
N ASN A 661 -19.36 -90.10 -9.19
CA ASN A 661 -19.80 -90.48 -7.84
C ASN A 661 -20.68 -91.76 -7.88
N ARG A 662 -21.60 -91.85 -8.84
CA ARG A 662 -22.47 -93.02 -9.02
C ARG A 662 -21.71 -94.30 -9.41
N PHE A 663 -20.56 -94.14 -10.07
CA PHE A 663 -19.66 -95.25 -10.41
C PHE A 663 -19.03 -95.85 -9.14
N GLU A 664 -18.54 -95.03 -8.21
CA GLU A 664 -17.95 -95.49 -6.94
C GLU A 664 -18.95 -96.23 -6.05
N GLU A 665 -20.22 -95.78 -6.00
CA GLU A 665 -21.29 -96.45 -5.25
C GLU A 665 -21.56 -97.86 -5.80
N THR A 666 -21.77 -97.97 -7.12
CA THR A 666 -22.08 -99.24 -7.80
C THR A 666 -20.95 -100.27 -7.65
N MET A 667 -19.70 -99.81 -7.61
CA MET A 667 -18.52 -100.64 -7.42
C MET A 667 -18.51 -101.33 -6.04
N ARG A 668 -18.84 -100.57 -4.99
CA ARG A 668 -18.76 -101.03 -3.59
C ARG A 668 -19.74 -102.16 -3.30
N GLU A 669 -20.96 -102.08 -3.82
CA GLU A 669 -22.02 -103.07 -3.59
C GLU A 669 -21.69 -104.47 -4.15
N GLN A 670 -20.95 -104.55 -5.25
CA GLN A 670 -20.68 -105.82 -5.93
C GLN A 670 -19.55 -106.61 -5.24
N LEU A 671 -18.50 -105.92 -4.78
CA LEU A 671 -17.38 -106.54 -4.06
C LEU A 671 -17.83 -107.19 -2.74
N ASP A 672 -18.77 -106.58 -2.03
CA ASP A 672 -19.21 -107.04 -0.70
C ASP A 672 -20.03 -108.35 -0.74
N LYS A 673 -20.67 -108.66 -1.87
CA LYS A 673 -21.39 -109.92 -2.10
C LYS A 673 -20.43 -111.10 -2.28
N GLN A 674 -19.36 -110.90 -3.04
CA GLN A 674 -18.37 -111.93 -3.39
C GLN A 674 -17.71 -112.54 -2.13
N LYS A 675 -17.49 -111.71 -1.10
CA LYS A 675 -16.80 -112.08 0.15
C LYS A 675 -17.55 -113.15 0.97
N LYS A 676 -18.86 -112.99 1.16
CA LYS A 676 -19.69 -113.81 2.08
C LYS A 676 -19.72 -115.30 1.70
N VAL A 677 -19.58 -115.60 0.41
CA VAL A 677 -19.57 -116.97 -0.14
C VAL A 677 -18.31 -117.74 0.27
N VAL A 678 -17.19 -117.03 0.42
CA VAL A 678 -15.89 -117.65 0.74
C VAL A 678 -15.89 -118.22 2.15
N ASP A 679 -16.45 -117.48 3.11
CA ASP A 679 -16.40 -117.80 4.54
C ASP A 679 -17.20 -119.06 4.89
N ALA A 680 -18.36 -119.28 4.24
CA ALA A 680 -19.23 -120.42 4.51
C ALA A 680 -18.60 -121.77 4.16
N ILE A 681 -17.88 -121.84 3.03
CA ILE A 681 -17.18 -123.05 2.56
C ILE A 681 -16.10 -123.48 3.56
N TYR A 682 -15.36 -122.52 4.13
CA TYR A 682 -14.27 -122.81 5.08
C TYR A 682 -14.78 -123.39 6.41
N ALA A 683 -15.95 -122.94 6.88
CA ALA A 683 -16.55 -123.40 8.13
C ALA A 683 -17.00 -124.88 8.08
N ALA A 684 -17.43 -125.35 6.90
CA ALA A 684 -17.86 -126.72 6.67
C ALA A 684 -16.68 -127.72 6.69
N ASP A 685 -15.60 -127.37 5.99
CA ASP A 685 -14.36 -128.17 5.88
C ASP A 685 -13.76 -128.50 7.26
N SER A 686 -13.69 -127.48 8.13
CA SER A 686 -13.19 -127.63 9.51
C SER A 686 -14.03 -128.59 10.37
N ALA A 687 -15.34 -128.69 10.16
CA ALA A 687 -16.19 -129.59 10.94
C ALA A 687 -15.94 -131.06 10.56
N ILE A 688 -15.92 -131.35 9.27
CA ILE A 688 -15.68 -132.69 8.70
C ILE A 688 -14.32 -133.24 9.16
N HIS A 689 -13.28 -132.42 9.10
CA HIS A 689 -11.94 -132.80 9.52
C HIS A 689 -11.87 -133.27 10.98
N ASN A 690 -12.58 -132.59 11.88
CA ASN A 690 -12.57 -132.92 13.31
C ASN A 690 -13.26 -134.26 13.62
N ALA A 691 -14.37 -134.59 12.95
CA ALA A 691 -15.08 -135.85 13.21
C ALA A 691 -14.29 -137.09 12.76
N LYS A 692 -13.61 -137.02 11.61
CA LYS A 692 -12.72 -138.10 11.14
C LYS A 692 -11.64 -138.49 12.17
N LYS A 693 -11.11 -137.50 12.90
CA LYS A 693 -10.06 -137.70 13.91
C LYS A 693 -10.47 -138.63 15.05
N PHE A 694 -11.77 -138.74 15.35
CA PHE A 694 -12.32 -139.59 16.41
C PHE A 694 -12.90 -140.93 15.92
N GLY A 695 -12.71 -141.26 14.63
CA GLY A 695 -13.17 -142.53 14.06
C GLY A 695 -14.68 -142.61 13.80
N LEU A 696 -15.35 -141.45 13.71
CA LEU A 696 -16.78 -141.34 13.40
C LEU A 696 -16.99 -141.32 11.87
N ASP A 697 -18.08 -141.93 11.39
CA ASP A 697 -18.43 -141.94 9.96
C ASP A 697 -19.15 -140.63 9.57
N VAL A 698 -18.64 -139.93 8.55
CA VAL A 698 -19.11 -138.60 8.12
C VAL A 698 -19.18 -138.43 6.59
N LYS A 699 -19.26 -139.52 5.83
CA LYS A 699 -19.21 -139.50 4.34
C LYS A 699 -20.19 -138.53 3.65
N ASN A 700 -21.41 -138.38 4.18
CA ASN A 700 -22.41 -137.48 3.59
C ASN A 700 -21.98 -136.02 3.60
N ALA A 701 -21.32 -135.58 4.66
CA ALA A 701 -20.87 -134.20 4.79
C ALA A 701 -19.81 -133.83 3.75
N GLU A 702 -18.96 -134.80 3.37
CA GLU A 702 -17.89 -134.58 2.38
C GLU A 702 -18.45 -134.30 0.98
N LEU A 703 -19.46 -135.07 0.56
CA LEU A 703 -20.15 -134.91 -0.72
C LEU A 703 -20.77 -133.53 -0.88
N LEU A 704 -21.42 -133.02 0.18
CA LEU A 704 -22.06 -131.70 0.18
C LEU A 704 -21.04 -130.55 0.05
N LEU A 705 -19.82 -130.73 0.56
CA LEU A 705 -18.76 -129.73 0.49
C LEU A 705 -18.07 -129.68 -0.89
N GLU A 706 -17.85 -130.83 -1.53
CA GLU A 706 -17.30 -130.85 -2.91
C GLU A 706 -18.25 -130.14 -3.90
N GLU A 707 -19.57 -130.37 -3.78
CA GLU A 707 -20.56 -129.72 -4.63
C GLU A 707 -20.59 -128.19 -4.43
N ALA A 708 -20.47 -127.72 -3.18
CA ALA A 708 -20.35 -126.30 -2.84
C ALA A 708 -19.13 -125.62 -3.52
N LEU A 709 -17.98 -126.29 -3.54
CA LEU A 709 -16.76 -125.80 -4.18
C LEU A 709 -16.90 -125.67 -5.70
N GLY A 710 -17.61 -126.60 -6.34
CA GLY A 710 -17.76 -126.64 -7.80
C GLY A 710 -18.56 -125.47 -8.40
N ILE A 711 -19.49 -124.87 -7.64
CA ILE A 711 -20.41 -123.83 -8.16
C ILE A 711 -20.14 -122.41 -7.63
N LYS A 712 -19.19 -122.24 -6.71
CA LYS A 712 -18.80 -120.97 -6.04
C LYS A 712 -18.76 -119.73 -6.94
N SER A 713 -18.16 -119.84 -8.13
CA SER A 713 -17.93 -118.71 -9.04
C SER A 713 -19.05 -118.48 -10.08
N LYS A 714 -20.08 -119.33 -10.11
CA LYS A 714 -21.20 -119.27 -11.07
C LYS A 714 -22.52 -119.01 -10.38
N GLU A 715 -22.76 -119.69 -9.26
CA GLU A 715 -23.99 -119.60 -8.47
C GLU A 715 -23.63 -119.40 -6.99
N PRO A 716 -23.16 -118.19 -6.61
CA PRO A 716 -22.61 -117.92 -5.27
C PRO A 716 -23.58 -118.23 -4.13
N GLU A 717 -24.88 -118.01 -4.33
CA GLU A 717 -25.91 -118.26 -3.30
C GLU A 717 -26.10 -119.76 -3.04
N LYS A 718 -26.16 -120.59 -4.09
CA LYS A 718 -26.26 -122.06 -3.94
C LYS A 718 -24.99 -122.68 -3.34
N ALA A 719 -23.80 -122.14 -3.69
CA ALA A 719 -22.53 -122.58 -3.12
C ALA A 719 -22.51 -122.41 -1.59
N MET A 720 -23.04 -121.29 -1.10
CA MET A 720 -23.15 -121.01 0.33
C MET A 720 -24.11 -122.00 1.03
N GLU A 721 -25.25 -122.31 0.42
CA GLU A 721 -26.27 -123.18 1.01
C GLU A 721 -25.80 -124.64 1.19
N LEU A 722 -25.04 -125.17 0.23
CA LEU A 722 -24.49 -126.54 0.27
C LEU A 722 -23.44 -126.69 1.39
N ALA A 723 -22.56 -125.69 1.55
CA ALA A 723 -21.55 -125.69 2.60
C ALA A 723 -22.18 -125.73 4.01
N VAL A 724 -23.27 -124.98 4.24
CA VAL A 724 -23.96 -125.00 5.54
C VAL A 724 -24.51 -126.40 5.86
N LYS A 725 -25.15 -127.07 4.89
CA LYS A 725 -25.71 -128.42 5.08
C LYS A 725 -24.64 -129.47 5.38
N ALA A 726 -23.45 -129.36 4.78
CA ALA A 726 -22.31 -130.23 5.07
C ALA A 726 -21.93 -130.19 6.56
N LYS A 727 -21.96 -129.01 7.20
CA LYS A 727 -21.63 -128.85 8.62
C LYS A 727 -22.62 -129.55 9.55
N GLU A 728 -23.91 -129.42 9.28
CA GLU A 728 -25.00 -129.91 10.16
C GLU A 728 -25.09 -131.44 10.26
N ASP A 729 -24.63 -132.17 9.24
CA ASP A 729 -24.63 -133.64 9.26
C ASP A 729 -23.54 -134.21 10.17
N VAL A 730 -22.45 -133.46 10.39
CA VAL A 730 -21.33 -133.87 11.26
C VAL A 730 -21.71 -133.82 12.75
N GLU A 731 -22.44 -132.79 13.19
CA GLU A 731 -22.74 -132.57 14.60
C GLU A 731 -23.61 -133.69 15.20
N ARG A 732 -24.55 -134.25 14.41
CA ARG A 732 -25.44 -135.35 14.83
C ARG A 732 -24.72 -136.64 15.22
N VAL A 733 -23.50 -136.88 14.75
CA VAL A 733 -22.77 -138.14 14.99
C VAL A 733 -22.11 -138.19 16.37
N PHE A 734 -21.82 -137.03 16.99
CA PHE A 734 -21.04 -136.97 18.24
C PHE A 734 -21.83 -137.37 19.50
N ASP A 735 -23.14 -137.17 19.56
CA ASP A 735 -23.86 -137.21 20.85
C ASP A 735 -24.14 -138.62 21.41
N ALA A 736 -24.15 -139.65 20.58
CA ALA A 736 -24.60 -141.00 20.95
C ALA A 736 -23.66 -141.80 21.88
N PHE A 737 -22.53 -141.25 22.33
CA PHE A 737 -21.39 -142.01 22.89
C PHE A 737 -21.00 -141.68 24.37
N GLY A 738 -21.81 -140.94 25.14
CA GLY A 738 -21.43 -140.32 26.44
C GLY A 738 -21.56 -141.13 27.77
N PRO A 739 -21.11 -140.55 28.93
CA PRO A 739 -21.20 -141.09 30.31
C PRO A 739 -22.50 -140.71 31.11
N ASN A 740 -22.77 -141.33 32.28
CA ASN A 740 -23.97 -141.09 33.14
C ASN A 740 -23.81 -141.49 34.65
N LEU A 741 -24.22 -140.71 35.67
CA LEU A 741 -23.84 -140.86 37.12
C LEU A 741 -25.00 -141.00 38.16
N THR A 742 -24.76 -141.60 39.35
CA THR A 742 -25.74 -141.85 40.47
C THR A 742 -25.11 -141.92 41.90
N ILE A 743 -25.87 -141.79 43.01
CA ILE A 743 -25.41 -141.68 44.45
C ILE A 743 -26.26 -142.54 45.45
N ASP A 744 -25.69 -142.99 46.58
CA ASP A 744 -26.30 -143.81 47.67
C ASP A 744 -25.78 -143.44 49.10
N VAL A 745 -26.69 -143.20 50.10
CA VAL A 745 -26.45 -142.67 51.48
C VAL A 745 -27.59 -142.93 52.51
N PRO A 746 -27.34 -142.87 53.85
CA PRO A 746 -28.37 -143.00 54.92
C PRO A 746 -28.97 -141.67 55.45
N ASP A 747 -30.17 -141.73 56.07
CA ASP A 747 -31.06 -140.56 56.30
C ASP A 747 -30.84 -139.68 57.56
N LYS A 748 -30.28 -140.19 58.68
CA LYS A 748 -30.22 -139.50 60.00
C LYS A 748 -28.94 -139.78 60.81
N VAL A 749 -28.38 -138.77 61.51
CA VAL A 749 -27.14 -138.85 62.33
C VAL A 749 -27.13 -137.85 63.52
N ASP A 750 -26.70 -138.26 64.73
CA ASP A 750 -26.58 -137.38 65.92
C ASP A 750 -25.23 -136.63 66.03
N ALA A 751 -25.16 -135.45 66.69
CA ALA A 751 -23.94 -134.63 66.77
C ALA A 751 -23.80 -133.68 68.00
N MET A 752 -22.59 -133.17 68.27
CA MET A 752 -22.27 -132.12 69.26
C MET A 752 -22.20 -130.72 68.59
N ILE A 753 -22.53 -129.59 69.28
CA ILE A 753 -22.34 -128.26 68.64
C ILE A 753 -20.87 -127.89 68.59
N ASN A 754 -20.47 -127.20 67.52
CA ASN A 754 -19.12 -126.68 67.33
C ASN A 754 -18.02 -127.77 67.47
N GLU A 755 -18.38 -129.04 67.27
CA GLU A 755 -17.49 -130.20 67.20
C GLU A 755 -17.76 -130.97 65.89
N TRP A 756 -16.74 -131.67 65.38
CA TRP A 756 -16.78 -132.36 64.07
C TRP A 756 -17.23 -133.83 64.19
N ASN A 757 -18.11 -134.26 63.28
CA ASN A 757 -18.77 -135.58 63.18
C ASN A 757 -18.60 -136.12 61.74
N SER A 758 -18.89 -137.40 61.42
CA SER A 758 -18.68 -137.97 60.06
C SER A 758 -19.79 -138.91 59.52
N ILE A 759 -19.83 -139.08 58.19
CA ILE A 759 -20.80 -139.88 57.41
C ILE A 759 -20.17 -140.43 56.11
N THR A 760 -20.66 -141.56 55.56
CA THR A 760 -20.12 -142.21 54.33
C THR A 760 -21.11 -142.18 53.15
N VAL A 761 -20.60 -141.95 51.93
CA VAL A 761 -21.33 -141.73 50.65
C VAL A 761 -20.82 -142.66 49.55
N LYS A 762 -21.66 -143.26 48.71
CA LYS A 762 -21.25 -144.07 47.53
C LYS A 762 -21.75 -143.46 46.20
N VAL A 763 -20.95 -143.55 45.13
CA VAL A 763 -21.25 -142.98 43.77
C VAL A 763 -20.95 -144.00 42.66
N LYS A 764 -21.73 -144.01 41.57
CA LYS A 764 -21.66 -145.02 40.48
C LYS A 764 -21.93 -144.45 39.06
N ASN A 765 -21.17 -144.91 38.04
CA ASN A 765 -21.38 -144.56 36.61
C ASN A 765 -22.13 -145.70 35.88
N ILE A 766 -23.19 -145.39 35.13
CA ILE A 766 -24.03 -146.33 34.37
C ILE A 766 -23.95 -146.13 32.83
N GLY A 767 -23.24 -145.10 32.35
CA GLY A 767 -23.06 -144.84 30.91
C GLY A 767 -21.93 -145.66 30.28
N ARG A 768 -21.85 -145.66 28.94
CA ARG A 768 -20.73 -146.31 28.20
C ARG A 768 -19.47 -145.45 28.20
N GLY A 769 -19.62 -144.12 28.20
CA GLY A 769 -18.49 -143.21 28.26
C GLY A 769 -17.76 -143.22 29.61
N LEU A 770 -16.47 -142.87 29.58
CA LEU A 770 -15.69 -142.54 30.77
C LEU A 770 -16.17 -141.19 31.32
N ALA A 771 -16.58 -141.15 32.59
CA ALA A 771 -16.80 -139.90 33.31
C ALA A 771 -15.47 -139.45 33.93
N LYS A 772 -14.92 -138.33 33.47
CA LYS A 772 -13.66 -137.79 33.98
C LYS A 772 -13.92 -136.79 35.12
N ASP A 773 -12.97 -136.65 36.03
CA ASP A 773 -12.93 -135.64 37.10
C ASP A 773 -14.19 -135.66 38.00
N VAL A 774 -14.57 -136.86 38.45
CA VAL A 774 -15.79 -137.07 39.24
C VAL A 774 -15.63 -136.51 40.65
N SER A 775 -16.43 -135.53 41.05
CA SER A 775 -16.31 -134.83 42.34
C SER A 775 -17.56 -135.00 43.21
N VAL A 776 -17.37 -135.28 44.52
CA VAL A 776 -18.46 -135.41 45.50
C VAL A 776 -18.41 -134.26 46.51
N SER A 777 -19.43 -133.40 46.49
CA SER A 777 -19.56 -132.21 47.35
C SER A 777 -20.76 -132.31 48.27
N VAL A 778 -20.68 -131.73 49.48
CA VAL A 778 -21.76 -131.76 50.47
C VAL A 778 -22.08 -130.35 50.98
N ASP A 779 -23.33 -129.93 50.80
CA ASP A 779 -23.89 -128.65 51.24
C ASP A 779 -24.71 -128.88 52.53
N ALA A 780 -24.41 -128.21 53.64
CA ALA A 780 -25.18 -128.35 54.87
C ALA A 780 -25.99 -127.10 55.25
N LYS A 781 -27.16 -127.34 55.85
CA LYS A 781 -27.93 -126.32 56.57
C LYS A 781 -27.49 -126.35 58.04
N ASN A 782 -27.13 -125.19 58.58
CA ASN A 782 -26.76 -125.00 59.98
C ASN A 782 -25.61 -125.89 60.51
N ALA A 783 -24.73 -126.37 59.64
CA ALA A 783 -23.45 -126.98 59.98
C ALA A 783 -22.36 -126.50 59.01
N ASP A 784 -21.12 -126.43 59.49
CA ASP A 784 -19.96 -126.37 58.60
C ASP A 784 -19.69 -127.78 58.06
N VAL A 785 -19.15 -127.90 56.85
CA VAL A 785 -18.79 -129.18 56.22
C VAL A 785 -17.32 -129.14 55.84
N ALA A 786 -16.64 -130.28 55.93
CA ALA A 786 -15.29 -130.44 55.39
C ALA A 786 -15.35 -130.64 53.87
N ASP A 787 -14.30 -130.20 53.18
CA ASP A 787 -14.28 -130.04 51.72
C ASP A 787 -14.64 -131.29 50.91
N ALA A 788 -15.16 -131.01 49.72
CA ALA A 788 -15.52 -132.00 48.70
C ALA A 788 -14.36 -132.95 48.36
N LYS A 789 -14.67 -134.24 48.19
CA LYS A 789 -13.69 -135.27 47.80
C LYS A 789 -13.89 -135.66 46.34
N SER A 790 -12.82 -135.57 45.55
CA SER A 790 -12.82 -135.91 44.12
C SER A 790 -12.16 -137.26 43.84
N MET A 791 -12.48 -137.83 42.67
CA MET A 791 -11.87 -139.02 42.11
C MET A 791 -11.61 -138.80 40.60
N PRO A 792 -10.41 -139.10 40.07
CA PRO A 792 -9.97 -138.60 38.76
C PRO A 792 -10.77 -139.15 37.57
N ALA A 793 -11.35 -140.34 37.70
CA ALA A 793 -12.29 -140.88 36.71
C ALA A 793 -13.18 -141.97 37.34
N LEU A 794 -14.35 -142.16 36.75
CA LEU A 794 -15.24 -143.28 37.02
C LEU A 794 -15.61 -143.93 35.67
N ALA A 795 -15.05 -145.12 35.41
CA ALA A 795 -15.32 -145.90 34.21
C ALA A 795 -16.79 -146.38 34.19
N GLY A 796 -17.35 -146.60 32.99
CA GLY A 796 -18.70 -147.14 32.83
C GLY A 796 -18.89 -148.44 33.62
N GLY A 797 -19.87 -148.46 34.52
CA GLY A 797 -20.18 -149.56 35.43
C GLY A 797 -19.53 -149.50 36.83
N GLY A 798 -18.53 -148.63 37.06
CA GLY A 798 -17.78 -148.58 38.32
C GLY A 798 -18.48 -147.83 39.47
N GLU A 799 -18.19 -148.23 40.73
CA GLU A 799 -18.66 -147.56 41.96
C GLU A 799 -17.54 -147.31 42.99
N LYS A 800 -17.70 -146.28 43.86
CA LYS A 800 -16.72 -145.93 44.90
C LYS A 800 -17.36 -145.23 46.11
N SER A 801 -16.83 -145.47 47.31
CA SER A 801 -17.32 -144.88 48.59
C SER A 801 -16.36 -143.85 49.20
N VAL A 802 -16.91 -142.88 49.93
CA VAL A 802 -16.24 -141.64 50.37
C VAL A 802 -16.79 -141.17 51.73
N GLU A 803 -15.94 -140.97 52.74
CA GLU A 803 -16.35 -140.40 54.04
C GLU A 803 -16.24 -138.85 54.07
N VAL A 804 -17.23 -138.17 54.66
CA VAL A 804 -17.36 -136.70 54.76
C VAL A 804 -17.55 -136.29 56.23
N LYS A 805 -17.08 -135.10 56.63
CA LYS A 805 -17.20 -134.58 58.01
C LYS A 805 -18.04 -133.31 58.09
N PHE A 806 -18.78 -133.11 59.18
CA PHE A 806 -19.63 -131.93 59.42
C PHE A 806 -19.64 -131.49 60.91
N MET A 807 -19.85 -130.19 61.15
CA MET A 807 -19.85 -129.57 62.47
C MET A 807 -21.09 -128.69 62.67
N PRO A 808 -22.08 -129.11 63.48
CA PRO A 808 -23.29 -128.32 63.73
C PRO A 808 -23.03 -126.96 64.37
N LYS A 809 -23.66 -125.92 63.84
CA LYS A 809 -23.61 -124.52 64.30
C LYS A 809 -24.87 -124.08 65.06
N SER A 810 -25.99 -124.79 64.90
CA SER A 810 -27.29 -124.48 65.51
C SER A 810 -27.79 -125.63 66.37
N LEU A 811 -28.49 -125.32 67.48
CA LEU A 811 -29.17 -126.31 68.32
C LEU A 811 -30.39 -126.99 67.64
N ARG A 812 -30.82 -126.50 66.47
CA ARG A 812 -31.99 -126.98 65.71
C ARG A 812 -31.76 -126.87 64.20
N ASP A 813 -32.51 -127.65 63.42
CA ASP A 813 -32.57 -127.63 61.95
C ASP A 813 -31.21 -127.86 61.24
N VAL A 814 -30.57 -129.00 61.48
CA VAL A 814 -29.30 -129.36 60.81
C VAL A 814 -29.53 -130.49 59.80
N SER A 815 -29.04 -130.33 58.57
CA SER A 815 -29.25 -131.29 57.45
C SER A 815 -28.16 -131.18 56.38
N LEU A 816 -27.84 -132.28 55.67
CA LEU A 816 -26.78 -132.34 54.64
C LEU A 816 -27.38 -132.70 53.26
N ARG A 817 -26.91 -132.09 52.17
CA ARG A 817 -27.22 -132.41 50.77
C ARG A 817 -25.93 -132.79 50.05
N ILE A 818 -25.96 -133.81 49.20
CA ILE A 818 -24.77 -134.46 48.66
C ILE A 818 -24.88 -134.50 47.13
N LYS A 819 -23.84 -134.12 46.38
CA LYS A 819 -23.85 -134.03 44.91
C LYS A 819 -22.63 -134.69 44.29
N ALA A 820 -22.77 -135.24 43.08
CA ALA A 820 -21.71 -135.82 42.27
C ALA A 820 -21.71 -135.21 40.85
N ARG A 821 -20.55 -134.78 40.33
CA ARG A 821 -20.37 -134.18 38.98
C ARG A 821 -19.21 -134.82 38.23
N GLY A 822 -19.23 -134.91 36.90
CA GLY A 822 -18.12 -135.34 36.04
C GLY A 822 -18.32 -134.99 34.54
N TYR A 823 -17.32 -135.24 33.68
CA TYR A 823 -17.26 -134.72 32.30
C TYR A 823 -17.01 -135.77 31.20
N ARG A 824 -17.51 -135.49 29.97
CA ARG A 824 -17.31 -136.25 28.72
C ARG A 824 -15.96 -135.89 28.07
N VAL A 825 -15.20 -136.90 27.61
CA VAL A 825 -13.74 -136.78 27.37
C VAL A 825 -13.35 -136.01 26.10
N PHE A 826 -14.18 -136.02 25.05
CA PHE A 826 -13.81 -135.50 23.73
C PHE A 826 -14.30 -134.07 23.44
N ASP A 827 -15.33 -133.60 24.16
CA ASP A 827 -15.94 -132.28 24.00
C ASP A 827 -16.11 -131.50 25.32
N GLY A 828 -15.86 -132.13 26.48
CA GLY A 828 -15.93 -131.49 27.79
C GLY A 828 -17.34 -131.35 28.37
N HIS A 829 -18.36 -132.02 27.81
CA HIS A 829 -19.75 -131.89 28.27
C HIS A 829 -19.97 -132.41 29.71
N GLU A 830 -20.74 -131.72 30.55
CA GLU A 830 -20.93 -132.00 32.00
C GLU A 830 -22.09 -132.96 32.31
N VAL A 831 -21.97 -133.76 33.38
CA VAL A 831 -22.94 -134.78 33.84
C VAL A 831 -23.03 -134.82 35.39
N VAL A 832 -24.23 -134.89 35.99
CA VAL A 832 -24.49 -134.57 37.43
C VAL A 832 -25.53 -135.48 38.13
N ALA A 833 -25.44 -135.70 39.47
CA ALA A 833 -26.40 -136.43 40.35
C ALA A 833 -26.44 -135.90 41.83
N GLU A 834 -27.50 -136.14 42.64
CA GLU A 834 -27.71 -135.57 44.02
C GLU A 834 -28.49 -136.44 45.08
N ALA A 835 -28.36 -136.18 46.41
CA ALA A 835 -29.02 -136.85 47.58
C ALA A 835 -29.09 -135.97 48.91
N LEU A 836 -29.76 -136.40 50.02
CA LEU A 836 -30.07 -135.59 51.27
C LEU A 836 -30.12 -136.38 52.64
N VAL A 837 -29.81 -135.75 53.81
CA VAL A 837 -29.64 -136.34 55.20
C VAL A 837 -29.98 -135.33 56.37
N SER A 838 -30.24 -135.74 57.64
CA SER A 838 -30.66 -134.87 58.81
C SER A 838 -30.02 -135.13 60.24
N VAL A 839 -29.97 -134.14 61.18
CA VAL A 839 -29.06 -134.07 62.40
C VAL A 839 -29.56 -133.33 63.72
N GLU A 840 -29.08 -133.70 64.96
CA GLU A 840 -29.34 -133.10 66.34
C GLU A 840 -28.07 -132.64 67.19
N VAL A 841 -28.15 -131.74 68.24
CA VAL A 841 -27.03 -130.81 68.71
C VAL A 841 -27.01 -130.22 70.22
N LEU A 842 -25.86 -129.74 70.83
CA LEU A 842 -25.66 -129.14 72.24
C LEU A 842 -24.49 -128.08 72.51
N THR A 843 -24.56 -127.02 73.41
CA THR A 843 -23.77 -125.70 73.48
C THR A 843 -22.77 -125.23 74.64
N SER A 844 -21.97 -124.11 74.46
CA SER A 844 -21.01 -123.42 75.45
C SER A 844 -20.58 -121.88 75.18
N VAL A 845 -19.79 -121.16 76.04
CA VAL A 845 -19.55 -119.62 76.08
C VAL A 845 -18.24 -119.01 76.78
N PHE A 846 -17.53 -117.92 76.29
CA PHE A 846 -16.91 -116.70 77.02
C PHE A 846 -15.88 -115.74 76.26
N LYS A 847 -15.14 -114.73 76.87
CA LYS A 847 -14.22 -113.73 76.16
C LYS A 847 -12.85 -113.25 76.79
N ARG A 848 -11.86 -112.91 75.93
CA ARG A 848 -10.50 -112.30 76.17
C ARG A 848 -10.14 -111.23 75.10
N GLY A 849 -9.09 -110.39 75.27
CA GLY A 849 -8.66 -109.36 74.29
C GLY A 849 -7.28 -108.68 74.56
N VAL A 850 -7.02 -107.52 73.94
CA VAL A 850 -5.79 -106.69 74.09
C VAL A 850 -6.16 -105.22 74.35
N ALA A 851 -5.37 -104.47 75.13
CA ALA A 851 -5.66 -103.07 75.48
C ALA A 851 -5.26 -102.06 74.39
N GLU A 852 -6.16 -101.15 74.05
CA GLU A 852 -5.94 -100.07 73.05
C GLU A 852 -5.49 -98.74 73.70
N GLU A 853 -5.95 -98.46 74.92
CA GLU A 853 -5.64 -97.23 75.66
C GLU A 853 -4.99 -97.50 77.03
N ALA A 854 -4.51 -96.45 77.70
CA ALA A 854 -3.84 -96.53 78.98
C ALA A 854 -4.82 -96.66 80.17
N VAL A 855 -5.33 -97.87 80.44
CA VAL A 855 -6.35 -98.14 81.48
C VAL A 855 -5.72 -98.63 82.79
N LYS A 856 -6.18 -98.18 83.97
CA LYS A 856 -5.70 -98.73 85.25
C LYS A 856 -6.25 -100.13 85.53
N CYS A 857 -5.38 -101.09 85.83
CA CYS A 857 -5.81 -102.42 86.28
C CYS A 857 -6.29 -102.35 87.74
N PRO A 858 -7.54 -102.74 88.07
CA PRO A 858 -8.03 -102.68 89.45
C PRO A 858 -7.30 -103.59 90.44
N ILE A 859 -6.61 -104.63 89.95
CA ILE A 859 -5.92 -105.64 90.78
C ILE A 859 -4.54 -105.15 91.23
N CYS A 860 -3.68 -104.72 90.30
CA CYS A 860 -2.32 -104.28 90.64
C CYS A 860 -2.16 -102.76 90.77
N LYS A 861 -3.23 -101.97 90.52
CA LYS A 861 -3.28 -100.49 90.52
C LYS A 861 -2.37 -99.81 89.48
N GLY A 862 -1.42 -100.52 88.88
CA GLY A 862 -0.61 -100.07 87.75
C GLY A 862 -1.43 -99.84 86.47
N THR A 863 -0.94 -98.94 85.63
CA THR A 863 -1.52 -98.62 84.33
C THR A 863 -1.19 -99.71 83.32
N ILE A 864 -2.21 -100.35 82.76
CA ILE A 864 -2.11 -101.18 81.56
C ILE A 864 -1.77 -100.23 80.42
N LYS A 865 -0.58 -100.36 79.81
CA LYS A 865 -0.24 -99.62 78.60
C LYS A 865 -0.96 -100.23 77.38
N PRO A 866 -1.24 -99.44 76.32
CA PRO A 866 -1.62 -99.96 75.02
C PRO A 866 -0.73 -101.13 74.57
N GLY A 867 -1.32 -102.16 73.98
CA GLY A 867 -0.66 -103.37 73.49
C GLY A 867 -0.58 -104.55 74.46
N LEU A 868 -1.02 -104.42 75.72
CA LEU A 868 -0.99 -105.51 76.70
C LEU A 868 -2.26 -106.38 76.71
N SER A 869 -2.10 -107.71 76.88
CA SER A 869 -3.21 -108.67 76.94
C SER A 869 -4.15 -108.43 78.12
N ILE A 870 -5.46 -108.48 77.87
CA ILE A 870 -6.50 -108.23 78.86
C ILE A 870 -7.60 -109.29 78.91
N ILE A 871 -8.20 -109.44 80.09
CA ILE A 871 -9.50 -110.10 80.25
C ILE A 871 -10.52 -109.04 80.63
N THR A 872 -11.57 -108.93 79.82
CA THR A 872 -12.74 -108.08 80.08
C THR A 872 -13.83 -108.93 80.70
N CYS A 873 -14.19 -108.67 81.95
CA CYS A 873 -15.33 -109.35 82.57
C CYS A 873 -16.65 -108.80 82.04
N LYS A 874 -17.77 -109.54 82.19
CA LYS A 874 -19.10 -109.04 81.77
C LYS A 874 -19.49 -107.70 82.41
N CYS A 875 -18.91 -107.38 83.57
CA CYS A 875 -19.14 -106.13 84.31
C CYS A 875 -18.27 -104.95 83.80
N GLY A 876 -17.69 -105.04 82.60
CA GLY A 876 -16.87 -103.98 81.99
C GLY A 876 -15.48 -103.77 82.62
N ALA A 877 -15.16 -104.44 83.73
CA ALA A 877 -13.89 -104.29 84.39
C ALA A 877 -12.77 -105.05 83.62
N THR A 878 -11.71 -104.31 83.29
CA THR A 878 -10.60 -104.77 82.48
C THR A 878 -9.37 -105.06 83.35
N TYR A 879 -8.76 -106.23 83.15
CA TYR A 879 -7.61 -106.69 83.90
C TYR A 879 -6.48 -107.05 82.94
N HIS A 880 -5.21 -106.82 83.30
CA HIS A 880 -4.12 -107.58 82.70
C HIS A 880 -4.49 -109.07 82.73
N GLU A 881 -4.33 -109.81 81.63
CA GLU A 881 -4.71 -111.22 81.55
C GLU A 881 -4.08 -112.04 82.68
N GLN A 882 -2.79 -111.79 82.95
CA GLN A 882 -2.07 -112.41 84.07
C GLN A 882 -2.68 -112.08 85.45
N CYS A 883 -3.22 -110.87 85.66
CA CYS A 883 -3.89 -110.52 86.93
C CYS A 883 -5.23 -111.26 87.08
N ALA A 884 -6.03 -111.35 86.02
CA ALA A 884 -7.30 -112.09 86.04
C ALA A 884 -7.07 -113.61 86.20
N MET A 885 -6.08 -114.17 85.48
CA MET A 885 -5.65 -115.57 85.64
C MET A 885 -5.18 -115.87 87.07
N ARG A 886 -4.31 -115.03 87.64
CA ARG A 886 -3.71 -115.24 88.96
C ARG A 886 -4.72 -115.07 90.10
N ARG A 887 -5.78 -114.26 89.92
CA ARG A 887 -6.88 -114.10 90.90
C ARG A 887 -8.02 -115.11 90.70
N GLY A 888 -8.20 -115.63 89.48
CA GLY A 888 -9.24 -116.59 89.12
C GLY A 888 -10.69 -116.07 89.16
N VAL A 889 -10.95 -114.93 89.82
CA VAL A 889 -12.29 -114.37 90.06
C VAL A 889 -12.26 -112.85 89.93
N CYS A 890 -13.27 -112.29 89.27
CA CYS A 890 -13.46 -110.86 89.09
C CYS A 890 -13.66 -110.13 90.43
N PRO A 891 -12.77 -109.19 90.83
CA PRO A 891 -13.00 -108.33 92.00
C PRO A 891 -14.32 -107.56 91.98
N ASN A 892 -14.83 -107.20 90.79
CA ASN A 892 -15.94 -106.26 90.64
C ASN A 892 -17.33 -106.95 90.60
N CYS A 893 -17.40 -108.27 90.34
CA CYS A 893 -18.68 -108.97 90.22
C CYS A 893 -18.67 -110.47 90.58
N GLY A 894 -17.56 -111.03 91.09
CA GLY A 894 -17.50 -112.41 91.55
C GLY A 894 -17.50 -113.51 90.48
N VAL A 895 -17.59 -113.17 89.18
CA VAL A 895 -17.53 -114.16 88.08
C VAL A 895 -16.15 -114.83 88.01
N ARG A 896 -16.13 -116.17 87.94
CA ARG A 896 -14.90 -116.98 87.77
C ARG A 896 -14.38 -116.88 86.32
N PHE A 897 -13.08 -116.69 86.18
CA PHE A 897 -12.37 -116.63 84.89
C PHE A 897 -11.85 -118.00 84.40
N ARG A 898 -12.38 -119.10 84.93
CA ARG A 898 -12.16 -120.46 84.43
C ARG A 898 -13.52 -121.13 84.14
N PRO A 899 -13.64 -121.89 83.04
CA PRO A 899 -14.82 -122.69 82.80
C PRO A 899 -14.83 -123.86 83.78
N VAL A 900 -15.99 -124.16 84.36
CA VAL A 900 -16.24 -125.43 85.05
C VAL A 900 -17.36 -126.11 84.28
N THR A 901 -17.09 -127.33 83.85
CA THR A 901 -18.03 -128.22 83.16
C THR A 901 -19.19 -128.59 84.09
N VAL A 902 -20.43 -128.35 83.64
CA VAL A 902 -21.63 -128.87 84.31
C VAL A 902 -22.63 -129.32 83.24
N ALA A 903 -23.12 -130.56 83.37
CA ALA A 903 -23.98 -131.19 82.40
C ALA A 903 -25.48 -131.01 82.71
N LYS A 904 -26.29 -130.83 81.65
CA LYS A 904 -27.76 -131.07 81.58
C LYS A 904 -28.61 -130.08 82.42
N LYS A 905 -29.87 -129.71 82.08
CA LYS A 905 -30.94 -130.42 81.33
C LYS A 905 -32.13 -129.49 80.96
N LYS A 906 -32.76 -129.72 79.79
CA LYS A 906 -34.21 -129.56 79.43
C LYS A 906 -34.94 -128.18 79.30
N ALA A 907 -35.87 -128.17 78.31
CA ALA A 907 -37.20 -127.52 78.23
C ALA A 907 -37.35 -126.08 77.64
N VAL A 908 -38.37 -125.71 76.83
CA VAL A 908 -39.40 -126.46 76.02
C VAL A 908 -40.22 -125.51 75.09
N LEU A 909 -40.76 -125.98 73.94
CA LEU A 909 -41.85 -125.40 73.08
C LEU A 909 -41.62 -123.98 72.49
N LYS A 910 -42.31 -123.45 71.46
CA LYS A 910 -43.30 -123.86 70.42
C LYS A 910 -42.97 -123.02 69.15
N LEU A 911 -43.39 -123.33 67.92
CA LEU A 911 -44.27 -124.39 67.41
C LEU A 911 -43.53 -125.14 66.29
#